data_AF-A0A966US01-F1
#
_entry.id   AF-A0A966US01-F1
#
_cell.length_a   1.000
_cell.length_b   1.000
_cell.length_c   1.000
_cell.angle_alpha   90.00
_cell.angle_beta   90.00
_cell.angle_gamma   90.00
#
_symmetry.space_group_name_H-M   'P 1'
#
loop_
_entity.id
_entity.type
_entity.pdbx_description
1 polymer ?
#
loop_
_entity_poly.entity_id
_entity_poly.type
_entity_poly.pdbx_seq_one_letter_code
_entity_poly.pdbx_strand_id
1 'polypeptide(L)'
;ASLGFDNNLDVSGTIGDIEVSADGGSAYASIAGSLDINGSIQVSSENNGSASLYLGGAVDLQNINIEVSADTDASSYLRINDIVDDSDINNIRVLADGNYGSAEAYLSSDGQDLSINGDINVLASGSTALASLNIDLAGGSTQFSGGDIFVVASSVDSSAFANLHGADAYGDVGMIKVNASIDSAYASLHIDTEGAHSLIVNDNINVSAYGEDASARLAFYGSIDFDGADLSVAVDGSGALASVNIDHISGATDQIYLNAADEDSLAKLRIGDAQGTLNSIYLTNINSNAINASVDVSIGSDAGHSLTIQDNITALAWALGADISVDLDAVNFDSASIYLNAANNTSFDDSSATIHLNIDDAQGTLSSISLWNSSGNGLTDVSIGSDSGHSVKIQDGISLTAVSDNDIVVLSIDNPDFDTASINLDSGVSAYTQFEAFDAQGTISSIGIQALDSASAFAFIGSDTGHSVTIQDAINLEASGQNSNVRLNLENVYYDVADVSINVSGQSAFAQFSDDAQGVIDSISMRINGEGGLADAKIYTANSESVSIVDGVTIIAGGQDAVGSLYIEDVQFDGSSLSLNGSDIYLQANGIDSSVNLSIDYAQGKLDSIRVVANNNSSNASAFINGDISLQNLSDINLTTGPFNNASALLAIDGLTIEDASNLSIFADGTDAFTNLNIDDLNINFNNNDLYVQAGGNSAVASLLLADDNETSSGLGILSGITVEALGEDASAVAVIAGSIEINGNLMVNALGQSGDAVLGIFGSADLDNVNINVSSGNEDASALLIIGEDGIVDDSDINNIVVETDGSLSIDLNGGSLYLNG
;
A
#
# COMPACT_ATOMS: atom_id res chain seq x y z
N ALA A 1 -28.74 7.44 -65.46
CA ALA A 1 -28.81 8.73 -66.18
C ALA A 1 -27.47 9.47 -66.05
N SER A 2 -27.09 10.34 -66.99
CA SER A 2 -25.84 11.14 -66.87
C SER A 2 -26.10 12.62 -67.11
N LEU A 3 -25.79 13.48 -66.14
CA LEU A 3 -25.75 14.94 -66.28
C LEU A 3 -24.29 15.41 -66.13
N GLY A 4 -23.78 16.17 -67.10
CA GLY A 4 -22.41 16.68 -67.10
C GLY A 4 -22.37 18.16 -67.47
N PHE A 5 -21.86 18.98 -66.56
CA PHE A 5 -21.45 20.36 -66.86
C PHE A 5 -19.92 20.35 -66.95
N ASP A 6 -19.39 20.75 -68.10
CA ASP A 6 -17.96 20.75 -68.39
C ASP A 6 -17.45 22.20 -68.47
N ASN A 7 -16.15 22.42 -68.23
CA ASN A 7 -15.42 23.68 -67.89
C ASN A 7 -15.60 24.93 -68.79
N ASN A 8 -16.61 24.99 -69.66
CA ASN A 8 -16.90 26.12 -70.55
C ASN A 8 -18.36 26.60 -70.50
N LEU A 9 -19.16 26.15 -69.52
CA LEU A 9 -20.52 26.66 -69.33
C LEU A 9 -20.51 27.82 -68.31
N ASP A 10 -20.30 29.04 -68.78
CA ASP A 10 -20.45 30.28 -68.00
C ASP A 10 -21.96 30.54 -67.79
N VAL A 11 -22.55 29.86 -66.81
CA VAL A 11 -23.95 30.06 -66.40
C VAL A 11 -23.95 31.13 -65.31
N SER A 12 -24.14 32.38 -65.71
CA SER A 12 -24.27 33.52 -64.80
C SER A 12 -25.65 33.58 -64.11
N GLY A 13 -26.04 32.50 -63.44
CA GLY A 13 -27.27 32.42 -62.66
C GLY A 13 -27.32 31.23 -61.71
N THR A 14 -27.94 31.42 -60.55
CA THR A 14 -28.13 30.42 -59.51
C THR A 14 -28.96 29.24 -60.03
N ILE A 15 -28.44 28.02 -59.90
CA ILE A 15 -29.24 26.80 -60.10
C ILE A 15 -29.96 26.47 -58.79
N GLY A 16 -31.26 26.17 -58.89
CA GLY A 16 -32.08 25.68 -57.77
C GLY A 16 -31.85 24.19 -57.51
N ASP A 17 -32.91 23.39 -57.48
CA ASP A 17 -32.81 21.94 -57.25
C ASP A 17 -32.29 21.17 -58.48
N ILE A 18 -31.39 20.21 -58.24
CA ILE A 18 -30.86 19.26 -59.23
C ILE A 18 -31.26 17.85 -58.83
N GLU A 19 -32.05 17.17 -59.67
CA GLU A 19 -32.46 15.78 -59.46
C GLU A 19 -31.99 14.91 -60.62
N VAL A 20 -31.22 13.85 -60.33
CA VAL A 20 -30.77 12.84 -61.29
C VAL A 20 -31.16 11.47 -60.77
N SER A 21 -32.23 10.90 -61.32
CA SER A 21 -32.71 9.57 -60.97
C SER A 21 -32.53 8.55 -62.11
N ALA A 22 -32.34 7.28 -61.75
CA ALA A 22 -32.35 6.14 -62.68
C ALA A 22 -33.18 4.99 -62.11
N ASP A 23 -34.22 4.58 -62.82
CA ASP A 23 -34.99 3.36 -62.53
C ASP A 23 -34.37 2.22 -63.36
N GLY A 24 -33.39 1.52 -62.75
CA GLY A 24 -32.55 0.51 -63.40
C GLY A 24 -31.26 1.08 -64.02
N GLY A 25 -30.11 0.60 -63.55
CA GLY A 25 -28.77 1.03 -63.99
C GLY A 25 -28.29 2.33 -63.33
N SER A 26 -27.02 2.71 -63.54
CA SER A 26 -26.39 3.77 -62.72
C SER A 26 -26.88 5.21 -63.01
N ALA A 27 -27.01 6.01 -61.95
CA ALA A 27 -27.16 7.45 -61.98
C ALA A 27 -25.81 8.15 -61.72
N TYR A 28 -25.45 9.10 -62.58
CA TYR A 28 -24.19 9.84 -62.49
C TYR A 28 -24.43 11.32 -62.73
N ALA A 29 -23.98 12.17 -61.81
CA ALA A 29 -23.93 13.61 -61.98
C ALA A 29 -22.49 14.10 -61.79
N SER A 30 -22.00 14.91 -62.72
CA SER A 30 -20.72 15.61 -62.61
C SER A 30 -20.94 17.09 -62.89
N ILE A 31 -20.70 17.89 -61.87
CA ILE A 31 -20.84 19.34 -61.92
C ILE A 31 -19.43 19.91 -61.75
N ALA A 32 -18.88 20.46 -62.83
CA ALA A 32 -17.60 21.13 -62.79
C ALA A 32 -17.62 22.49 -63.49
N GLY A 33 -17.03 23.51 -62.86
CA GLY A 33 -16.92 24.89 -63.39
C GLY A 33 -17.34 25.98 -62.39
N SER A 34 -17.43 27.24 -62.84
CA SER A 34 -17.95 28.36 -62.04
C SER A 34 -19.47 28.34 -62.01
N LEU A 35 -20.07 27.78 -60.97
CA LEU A 35 -21.52 27.61 -60.86
C LEU A 35 -22.01 27.90 -59.44
N ASP A 36 -22.96 28.81 -59.29
CA ASP A 36 -23.63 29.08 -58.02
C ASP A 36 -24.84 28.14 -57.86
N ILE A 37 -24.87 27.33 -56.81
CA ILE A 37 -25.99 26.43 -56.50
C ILE A 37 -26.61 26.79 -55.16
N ASN A 38 -27.93 27.01 -55.13
CA ASN A 38 -28.68 27.33 -53.92
C ASN A 38 -30.01 26.56 -53.93
N GLY A 39 -30.06 25.44 -53.20
CA GLY A 39 -31.17 24.49 -53.23
C GLY A 39 -30.78 23.09 -52.75
N SER A 40 -31.13 22.06 -53.51
CA SER A 40 -30.77 20.66 -53.22
C SER A 40 -30.20 19.92 -54.43
N ILE A 41 -29.31 18.94 -54.20
CA ILE A 41 -28.82 18.00 -55.20
C ILE A 41 -29.19 16.60 -54.75
N GLN A 42 -29.99 15.89 -55.55
CA GLN A 42 -30.34 14.50 -55.31
C GLN A 42 -29.91 13.63 -56.50
N VAL A 43 -29.07 12.64 -56.24
CA VAL A 43 -28.68 11.61 -57.21
C VAL A 43 -29.14 10.26 -56.70
N SER A 44 -30.15 9.68 -57.34
CA SER A 44 -30.76 8.42 -56.90
C SER A 44 -30.73 7.34 -57.98
N SER A 45 -30.59 6.09 -57.56
CA SER A 45 -30.64 4.94 -58.46
C SER A 45 -31.39 3.78 -57.80
N GLU A 46 -32.34 3.21 -58.53
CA GLU A 46 -33.14 2.05 -58.12
C GLU A 46 -32.75 0.80 -58.93
N ASN A 47 -33.05 -0.41 -58.42
CA ASN A 47 -32.90 -1.69 -59.12
C ASN A 47 -31.45 -2.01 -59.60
N ASN A 48 -30.50 -2.17 -58.68
CA ASN A 48 -29.11 -2.61 -58.96
C ASN A 48 -28.23 -1.63 -59.74
N GLY A 49 -28.48 -0.33 -59.64
CA GLY A 49 -27.64 0.72 -60.24
C GLY A 49 -26.93 1.57 -59.19
N SER A 50 -25.65 1.90 -59.41
CA SER A 50 -24.90 2.84 -58.55
C SER A 50 -25.35 4.28 -58.71
N ALA A 51 -25.29 5.07 -57.65
CA ALA A 51 -25.46 6.52 -57.67
C ALA A 51 -24.11 7.21 -57.45
N SER A 52 -23.77 8.23 -58.23
CA SER A 52 -22.52 8.96 -58.03
C SER A 52 -22.67 10.45 -58.35
N LEU A 53 -22.19 11.29 -57.43
CA LEU A 53 -22.10 12.74 -57.58
C LEU A 53 -20.64 13.18 -57.48
N TYR A 54 -20.18 13.92 -58.49
CA TYR A 54 -18.91 14.63 -58.48
C TYR A 54 -19.17 16.14 -58.56
N LEU A 55 -18.78 16.89 -57.53
CA LEU A 55 -18.72 18.34 -57.51
C LEU A 55 -17.24 18.75 -57.58
N GLY A 56 -16.87 19.54 -58.58
CA GLY A 56 -15.47 19.88 -58.84
C GLY A 56 -15.25 21.30 -59.34
N GLY A 57 -14.14 21.94 -58.96
CA GLY A 57 -13.77 23.28 -59.47
C GLY A 57 -14.54 24.41 -58.79
N ALA A 58 -14.67 25.56 -59.46
CA ALA A 58 -15.18 26.83 -58.90
C ALA A 58 -16.69 26.90 -58.58
N VAL A 59 -17.25 25.84 -58.03
CA VAL A 59 -18.66 25.78 -57.65
C VAL A 59 -18.84 26.49 -56.30
N ASP A 60 -19.67 27.53 -56.28
CA ASP A 60 -20.12 28.19 -55.06
C ASP A 60 -21.40 27.51 -54.58
N LEU A 61 -21.30 26.76 -53.48
CA LEU A 61 -22.44 26.06 -52.87
C LEU A 61 -22.99 26.92 -51.74
N GLN A 62 -24.20 27.47 -51.89
CA GLN A 62 -24.81 28.31 -50.86
C GLN A 62 -26.05 27.64 -50.26
N ASN A 63 -25.96 27.22 -49.00
CA ASN A 63 -27.07 26.63 -48.22
C ASN A 63 -27.65 25.36 -48.87
N ILE A 64 -26.80 24.47 -49.36
CA ILE A 64 -27.23 23.32 -50.17
C ILE A 64 -27.50 22.05 -49.34
N ASN A 65 -28.52 21.27 -49.73
CA ASN A 65 -28.71 19.90 -49.23
C ASN A 65 -28.28 18.88 -50.31
N ILE A 66 -27.43 17.92 -49.97
CA ILE A 66 -26.91 16.91 -50.90
C ILE A 66 -27.37 15.52 -50.47
N GLU A 67 -28.00 14.77 -51.38
CA GLU A 67 -28.39 13.38 -51.19
C GLU A 67 -27.91 12.49 -52.36
N VAL A 68 -27.15 11.44 -52.07
CA VAL A 68 -26.75 10.41 -53.04
C VAL A 68 -27.24 9.06 -52.52
N SER A 69 -28.17 8.41 -53.23
CA SER A 69 -28.81 7.19 -52.75
C SER A 69 -28.86 6.09 -53.80
N ALA A 70 -28.49 4.86 -53.44
CA ALA A 70 -28.58 3.71 -54.32
C ALA A 70 -29.31 2.56 -53.61
N ASP A 71 -30.26 1.95 -54.31
CA ASP A 71 -31.06 0.81 -53.83
C ASP A 71 -30.49 -0.52 -54.35
N THR A 72 -30.76 -1.61 -53.62
CA THR A 72 -30.40 -3.02 -53.89
C THR A 72 -29.14 -3.29 -54.74
N ASP A 73 -28.05 -3.80 -54.14
CA ASP A 73 -26.82 -4.29 -54.79
C ASP A 73 -25.99 -3.18 -55.49
N ALA A 74 -25.99 -1.97 -54.94
CA ALA A 74 -25.37 -0.81 -55.56
C ALA A 74 -24.53 0.04 -54.60
N SER A 75 -23.64 0.85 -55.18
CA SER A 75 -22.78 1.79 -54.43
C SER A 75 -23.23 3.23 -54.63
N SER A 76 -23.11 4.03 -53.58
CA SER A 76 -23.30 5.48 -53.60
C SER A 76 -21.97 6.18 -53.35
N TYR A 77 -21.63 7.11 -54.22
CA TYR A 77 -20.35 7.83 -54.15
C TYR A 77 -20.57 9.34 -54.26
N LEU A 78 -20.16 10.09 -53.24
CA LEU A 78 -20.08 11.55 -53.27
C LEU A 78 -18.62 11.97 -53.29
N ARG A 79 -18.25 12.83 -54.22
CA ARG A 79 -16.96 13.51 -54.22
C ARG A 79 -17.15 15.01 -54.41
N ILE A 80 -16.65 15.80 -53.47
CA ILE A 80 -16.56 17.25 -53.54
C ILE A 80 -15.07 17.60 -53.56
N ASN A 81 -14.60 18.26 -54.61
CA ASN A 81 -13.19 18.58 -54.83
C ASN A 81 -13.00 20.01 -55.34
N ASP A 82 -11.88 20.63 -55.00
CA ASP A 82 -11.36 21.84 -55.64
C ASP A 82 -12.32 23.04 -55.61
N ILE A 83 -13.12 23.18 -54.54
CA ILE A 83 -13.94 24.37 -54.30
C ILE A 83 -13.00 25.57 -54.12
N VAL A 84 -13.20 26.63 -54.91
CA VAL A 84 -12.35 27.85 -54.90
C VAL A 84 -13.03 29.09 -54.32
N ASP A 85 -14.27 28.99 -53.82
CA ASP A 85 -14.97 30.05 -53.07
C ASP A 85 -15.66 29.47 -51.82
N ASP A 86 -15.80 30.27 -50.76
CA ASP A 86 -16.46 29.87 -49.50
C ASP A 86 -17.81 29.20 -49.77
N SER A 87 -17.98 27.96 -49.32
CA SER A 87 -19.17 27.14 -49.58
C SER A 87 -19.87 26.74 -48.28
N ASP A 88 -21.19 26.91 -48.25
CA ASP A 88 -22.10 26.56 -47.15
C ASP A 88 -22.97 25.35 -47.52
N ILE A 89 -22.70 24.19 -46.91
CA ILE A 89 -23.51 22.98 -47.05
C ILE A 89 -24.39 22.82 -45.80
N ASN A 90 -25.70 22.67 -46.00
CA ASN A 90 -26.65 22.45 -44.91
C ASN A 90 -26.69 20.99 -44.46
N ASN A 91 -26.80 20.03 -45.38
CA ASN A 91 -26.85 18.60 -45.04
C ASN A 91 -26.21 17.76 -46.14
N ILE A 92 -25.55 16.68 -45.75
CA ILE A 92 -25.01 15.66 -46.65
C ILE A 92 -25.59 14.30 -46.28
N ARG A 93 -26.10 13.57 -47.26
CA ARG A 93 -26.64 12.22 -47.08
C ARG A 93 -26.18 11.29 -48.19
N VAL A 94 -25.44 10.25 -47.85
CA VAL A 94 -24.99 9.20 -48.78
C VAL A 94 -25.49 7.86 -48.29
N LEU A 95 -26.37 7.21 -49.07
CA LEU A 95 -27.06 5.98 -48.68
C LEU A 95 -26.80 4.88 -49.70
N ALA A 96 -26.41 3.69 -49.25
CA ALA A 96 -26.35 2.50 -50.10
C ALA A 96 -27.02 1.32 -49.42
N ASP A 97 -27.96 0.65 -50.10
CA ASP A 97 -28.65 -0.54 -49.60
C ASP A 97 -28.48 -1.75 -50.55
N GLY A 98 -28.31 -2.96 -50.00
CA GLY A 98 -28.33 -4.26 -50.70
C GLY A 98 -27.06 -5.12 -50.55
N ASN A 99 -26.94 -6.28 -51.23
CA ASN A 99 -25.94 -7.31 -50.86
C ASN A 99 -24.48 -6.79 -50.80
N TYR A 100 -24.13 -5.81 -51.64
CA TYR A 100 -22.82 -5.16 -51.66
C TYR A 100 -22.94 -3.63 -51.49
N GLY A 101 -23.63 -3.19 -50.43
CA GLY A 101 -23.80 -1.76 -50.14
C GLY A 101 -22.46 -1.08 -49.82
N SER A 102 -22.03 -0.16 -50.68
CA SER A 102 -20.92 0.76 -50.38
C SER A 102 -21.42 2.20 -50.48
N ALA A 103 -21.35 2.94 -49.37
CA ALA A 103 -21.61 4.37 -49.29
C ALA A 103 -20.29 5.09 -48.96
N GLU A 104 -19.79 5.86 -49.90
CA GLU A 104 -18.52 6.58 -49.77
C GLU A 104 -18.73 8.07 -50.03
N ALA A 105 -18.22 8.92 -49.13
CA ALA A 105 -18.18 10.36 -49.28
C ALA A 105 -16.74 10.85 -49.13
N TYR A 106 -16.25 11.60 -50.11
CA TYR A 106 -14.96 12.28 -50.09
C TYR A 106 -15.18 13.79 -50.23
N LEU A 107 -14.82 14.54 -49.19
CA LEU A 107 -14.93 16.00 -49.12
C LEU A 107 -13.51 16.58 -49.13
N SER A 108 -13.19 17.39 -50.13
CA SER A 108 -11.87 17.98 -50.32
C SER A 108 -11.96 19.39 -50.89
N SER A 109 -11.10 20.28 -50.43
CA SER A 109 -10.94 21.66 -50.92
C SER A 109 -9.46 21.98 -51.11
N ASP A 110 -9.14 22.64 -52.22
CA ASP A 110 -7.79 23.16 -52.49
C ASP A 110 -7.76 24.66 -52.14
N GLY A 111 -7.60 24.98 -50.85
CA GLY A 111 -7.18 26.32 -50.42
C GLY A 111 -8.24 27.34 -50.01
N GLN A 112 -9.52 26.97 -49.81
CA GLN A 112 -10.58 27.83 -49.24
C GLN A 112 -11.44 27.05 -48.24
N ASP A 113 -12.28 27.74 -47.45
CA ASP A 113 -13.01 27.12 -46.35
C ASP A 113 -14.31 26.46 -46.80
N LEU A 114 -14.57 25.24 -46.31
CA LEU A 114 -15.83 24.52 -46.49
C LEU A 114 -16.62 24.57 -45.18
N SER A 115 -17.77 25.24 -45.17
CA SER A 115 -18.65 25.32 -44.00
C SER A 115 -19.77 24.27 -44.08
N ILE A 116 -19.90 23.46 -43.04
CA ILE A 116 -20.97 22.47 -42.89
C ILE A 116 -21.85 22.87 -41.70
N ASN A 117 -23.08 23.25 -42.00
CA ASN A 117 -24.04 23.86 -41.07
C ASN A 117 -25.06 22.86 -40.48
N GLY A 118 -25.02 21.60 -40.89
CA GLY A 118 -25.95 20.56 -40.41
C GLY A 118 -25.41 19.15 -40.64
N ASP A 119 -26.28 18.16 -40.76
CA ASP A 119 -25.88 16.77 -40.54
C ASP A 119 -25.15 16.14 -41.74
N ILE A 120 -24.18 15.28 -41.45
CA ILE A 120 -23.55 14.36 -42.42
C ILE A 120 -23.96 12.93 -42.09
N ASN A 121 -24.65 12.27 -43.03
CA ASN A 121 -25.11 10.90 -42.88
C ASN A 121 -24.54 10.01 -43.99
N VAL A 122 -23.59 9.13 -43.68
CA VAL A 122 -23.04 8.12 -44.59
C VAL A 122 -23.46 6.74 -44.08
N LEU A 123 -24.46 6.14 -44.74
CA LEU A 123 -25.10 4.91 -44.28
C LEU A 123 -25.01 3.81 -45.35
N ALA A 124 -24.47 2.65 -44.99
CA ALA A 124 -24.42 1.47 -45.84
C ALA A 124 -25.08 0.27 -45.16
N SER A 125 -25.99 -0.42 -45.85
CA SER A 125 -26.59 -1.67 -45.39
C SER A 125 -26.48 -2.78 -46.43
N GLY A 126 -26.21 -4.03 -46.01
CA GLY A 126 -26.01 -5.13 -46.96
C GLY A 126 -25.57 -6.48 -46.43
N SER A 127 -25.21 -7.42 -47.31
CA SER A 127 -24.47 -8.66 -46.92
C SER A 127 -22.98 -8.35 -46.68
N THR A 128 -22.49 -7.32 -47.36
CA THR A 128 -21.25 -6.59 -47.08
C THR A 128 -21.60 -5.11 -47.07
N ALA A 129 -21.15 -4.38 -46.06
CA ALA A 129 -21.45 -2.96 -45.90
C ALA A 129 -20.15 -2.16 -45.71
N LEU A 130 -19.95 -1.12 -46.53
CA LEU A 130 -18.86 -0.17 -46.40
C LEU A 130 -19.43 1.25 -46.30
N ALA A 131 -19.23 1.91 -45.16
CA ALA A 131 -19.53 3.33 -44.99
C ALA A 131 -18.22 4.08 -44.74
N SER A 132 -17.83 5.00 -45.63
CA SER A 132 -16.61 5.78 -45.45
C SER A 132 -16.85 7.26 -45.70
N LEU A 133 -16.48 8.09 -44.74
CA LEU A 133 -16.37 9.53 -44.87
C LEU A 133 -14.89 9.92 -44.78
N ASN A 134 -14.39 10.61 -45.79
CA ASN A 134 -13.05 11.18 -45.78
C ASN A 134 -13.14 12.68 -46.05
N ILE A 135 -12.58 13.47 -45.14
CA ILE A 135 -12.49 14.93 -45.20
C ILE A 135 -11.00 15.26 -45.27
N ASP A 136 -10.55 15.76 -46.42
CA ASP A 136 -9.12 15.97 -46.73
C ASP A 136 -8.96 17.29 -47.49
N LEU A 137 -8.62 18.36 -46.76
CA LEU A 137 -8.49 19.69 -47.33
C LEU A 137 -7.01 20.08 -47.45
N ALA A 138 -6.43 19.87 -48.62
CA ALA A 138 -5.07 20.32 -48.88
C ALA A 138 -5.00 21.87 -48.93
N GLY A 139 -4.74 22.50 -47.78
CA GLY A 139 -4.47 23.94 -47.64
C GLY A 139 -5.68 24.86 -47.43
N GLY A 140 -6.88 24.31 -47.24
CA GLY A 140 -8.11 25.00 -46.78
C GLY A 140 -8.59 24.41 -45.44
N SER A 141 -9.66 24.95 -44.84
CA SER A 141 -10.15 24.47 -43.53
C SER A 141 -11.64 24.09 -43.54
N THR A 142 -12.04 22.97 -42.90
CA THR A 142 -13.47 22.56 -42.83
C THR A 142 -14.04 23.10 -41.54
N GLN A 143 -14.97 24.05 -41.63
CA GLN A 143 -15.66 24.59 -40.48
C GLN A 143 -16.97 23.85 -40.24
N PHE A 144 -17.12 23.22 -39.08
CA PHE A 144 -18.42 22.74 -38.59
C PHE A 144 -19.13 23.84 -37.79
N SER A 145 -20.46 23.93 -37.94
CA SER A 145 -21.30 24.94 -37.27
C SER A 145 -22.50 24.31 -36.51
N GLY A 146 -22.31 23.13 -35.92
CA GLY A 146 -23.25 22.52 -34.97
C GLY A 146 -24.14 21.38 -35.48
N GLY A 147 -23.70 20.63 -36.50
CA GLY A 147 -24.39 19.44 -37.02
C GLY A 147 -23.85 18.11 -36.48
N ASP A 148 -24.61 17.03 -36.66
CA ASP A 148 -24.20 15.67 -36.28
C ASP A 148 -23.53 14.92 -37.45
N ILE A 149 -22.58 14.01 -37.14
CA ILE A 149 -21.92 13.16 -38.12
C ILE A 149 -22.21 11.69 -37.82
N PHE A 150 -22.85 10.99 -38.76
CA PHE A 150 -23.17 9.57 -38.68
C PHE A 150 -22.51 8.79 -39.82
N VAL A 151 -21.63 7.85 -39.48
CA VAL A 151 -21.03 6.89 -40.42
C VAL A 151 -21.38 5.47 -39.94
N VAL A 152 -22.34 4.83 -40.61
CA VAL A 152 -22.89 3.55 -40.14
C VAL A 152 -22.85 2.50 -41.25
N ALA A 153 -22.21 1.37 -40.96
CA ALA A 153 -22.20 0.18 -41.79
C ALA A 153 -22.92 -0.98 -41.07
N SER A 154 -24.05 -1.43 -41.58
CA SER A 154 -24.80 -2.54 -41.00
C SER A 154 -24.87 -3.69 -41.98
N SER A 155 -24.33 -4.85 -41.61
CA SER A 155 -24.31 -6.01 -42.48
C SER A 155 -25.17 -7.16 -41.91
N VAL A 156 -25.60 -8.09 -42.77
CA VAL A 156 -26.38 -9.30 -42.41
C VAL A 156 -25.72 -10.63 -42.75
N ASP A 157 -24.59 -10.64 -43.48
CA ASP A 157 -23.91 -11.90 -43.87
C ASP A 157 -22.41 -12.01 -43.54
N SER A 158 -21.54 -11.04 -43.92
CA SER A 158 -20.08 -11.26 -43.78
C SER A 158 -19.30 -10.14 -43.09
N SER A 159 -19.35 -8.90 -43.59
CA SER A 159 -18.49 -7.83 -43.05
C SER A 159 -19.13 -6.44 -43.10
N ALA A 160 -18.82 -5.63 -42.09
CA ALA A 160 -19.17 -4.22 -42.00
C ALA A 160 -17.93 -3.38 -41.68
N PHE A 161 -17.70 -2.33 -42.47
CA PHE A 161 -16.61 -1.37 -42.24
C PHE A 161 -17.17 0.05 -42.23
N ALA A 162 -17.02 0.75 -41.11
CA ALA A 162 -17.37 2.14 -40.94
C ALA A 162 -16.11 2.97 -40.63
N ASN A 163 -15.82 3.98 -41.45
CA ASN A 163 -14.62 4.80 -41.27
C ASN A 163 -14.91 6.28 -41.46
N LEU A 164 -14.48 7.10 -40.51
CA LEU A 164 -14.39 8.54 -40.62
C LEU A 164 -12.91 8.92 -40.52
N HIS A 165 -12.40 9.57 -41.56
CA HIS A 165 -11.10 10.23 -41.54
C HIS A 165 -11.31 11.72 -41.82
N GLY A 166 -10.83 12.59 -40.93
CA GLY A 166 -10.81 14.04 -41.14
C GLY A 166 -9.40 14.59 -40.96
N ALA A 167 -8.95 15.40 -41.89
CA ALA A 167 -7.75 16.22 -41.78
C ALA A 167 -8.17 17.70 -41.89
N ASP A 168 -7.60 18.54 -41.03
CA ASP A 168 -7.85 19.99 -40.97
C ASP A 168 -9.32 20.38 -40.73
N ALA A 169 -9.98 19.61 -39.86
CA ALA A 169 -11.35 19.85 -39.40
C ALA A 169 -11.37 20.74 -38.14
N TYR A 170 -12.23 21.77 -38.09
CA TYR A 170 -12.39 22.64 -36.92
C TYR A 170 -13.83 23.16 -36.77
N GLY A 171 -14.12 23.84 -35.66
CA GLY A 171 -15.45 24.38 -35.38
C GLY A 171 -16.30 23.47 -34.49
N ASP A 172 -17.61 23.70 -34.48
CA ASP A 172 -18.55 23.05 -33.55
C ASP A 172 -19.20 21.84 -34.20
N VAL A 173 -19.06 20.66 -33.61
CA VAL A 173 -19.81 19.44 -33.97
C VAL A 173 -20.74 19.07 -32.81
N GLY A 174 -21.95 18.59 -33.14
CA GLY A 174 -22.87 18.02 -32.17
C GLY A 174 -22.39 16.64 -31.70
N MET A 175 -22.95 15.59 -32.31
CA MET A 175 -22.58 14.19 -32.08
C MET A 175 -21.73 13.63 -33.22
N ILE A 176 -20.76 12.76 -32.90
CA ILE A 176 -20.05 11.92 -33.87
C ILE A 176 -20.35 10.46 -33.57
N LYS A 177 -20.91 9.73 -34.55
CA LYS A 177 -21.20 8.30 -34.43
C LYS A 177 -20.61 7.51 -35.59
N VAL A 178 -19.71 6.58 -35.29
CA VAL A 178 -19.13 5.63 -36.23
C VAL A 178 -19.46 4.21 -35.78
N ASN A 179 -20.29 3.49 -36.53
CA ASN A 179 -20.79 2.18 -36.10
C ASN A 179 -20.67 1.12 -37.21
N ALA A 180 -20.11 -0.04 -36.88
CA ALA A 180 -20.13 -1.23 -37.71
C ALA A 180 -20.78 -2.40 -36.96
N SER A 181 -21.68 -3.16 -37.60
CA SER A 181 -22.35 -4.30 -36.95
C SER A 181 -22.46 -5.53 -37.88
N ILE A 182 -21.82 -6.65 -37.53
CA ILE A 182 -21.97 -8.07 -37.96
C ILE A 182 -20.76 -8.94 -37.51
N ASP A 183 -20.82 -10.29 -37.64
CA ASP A 183 -19.72 -11.28 -37.71
C ASP A 183 -18.31 -10.68 -37.84
N SER A 184 -17.94 -9.97 -38.90
CA SER A 184 -16.69 -9.16 -38.89
C SER A 184 -16.98 -7.65 -38.99
N ALA A 185 -16.72 -6.89 -37.92
CA ALA A 185 -17.07 -5.48 -37.82
C ALA A 185 -15.87 -4.59 -37.48
N TYR A 186 -15.65 -3.54 -38.26
CA TYR A 186 -14.57 -2.57 -38.05
C TYR A 186 -15.12 -1.15 -38.06
N ALA A 187 -14.96 -0.43 -36.94
CA ALA A 187 -15.30 0.99 -36.82
C ALA A 187 -14.05 1.82 -36.52
N SER A 188 -13.82 2.88 -37.29
CA SER A 188 -12.63 3.73 -37.14
C SER A 188 -13.00 5.20 -37.25
N LEU A 189 -12.64 6.00 -36.25
CA LEU A 189 -12.70 7.45 -36.23
C LEU A 189 -11.27 7.97 -36.12
N HIS A 190 -10.85 8.78 -37.09
CA HIS A 190 -9.55 9.45 -37.08
C HIS A 190 -9.76 10.92 -37.44
N ILE A 191 -9.41 11.84 -36.56
CA ILE A 191 -9.40 13.28 -36.87
C ILE A 191 -8.01 13.85 -36.56
N ASP A 192 -7.46 14.59 -37.51
CA ASP A 192 -6.24 15.37 -37.40
C ASP A 192 -6.60 16.87 -37.51
N THR A 193 -6.09 17.67 -36.58
CA THR A 193 -6.29 19.12 -36.52
C THR A 193 -4.93 19.81 -36.59
N GLU A 194 -4.58 20.45 -37.71
CA GLU A 194 -3.36 21.25 -37.78
C GLU A 194 -3.57 22.70 -37.28
N GLY A 195 -2.59 23.23 -36.56
CA GLY A 195 -2.51 24.66 -36.24
C GLY A 195 -3.18 25.09 -34.93
N ALA A 196 -3.77 26.29 -34.92
CA ALA A 196 -4.42 26.90 -33.74
C ALA A 196 -5.95 26.75 -33.74
N HIS A 197 -6.48 25.92 -34.64
CA HIS A 197 -7.90 25.68 -34.78
C HIS A 197 -8.27 24.43 -34.00
N SER A 198 -9.29 24.51 -33.15
CA SER A 198 -9.79 23.39 -32.36
C SER A 198 -11.12 22.90 -32.91
N LEU A 199 -11.33 21.59 -32.87
CA LEU A 199 -12.65 20.97 -33.03
C LEU A 199 -13.32 20.96 -31.66
N ILE A 200 -14.50 21.58 -31.55
CA ILE A 200 -15.32 21.58 -30.33
C ILE A 200 -16.41 20.53 -30.50
N VAL A 201 -16.44 19.54 -29.60
CA VAL A 201 -17.48 18.51 -29.58
C VAL A 201 -18.44 18.80 -28.42
N ASN A 202 -19.70 19.08 -28.78
CA ASN A 202 -20.72 19.59 -27.85
C ASN A 202 -21.62 18.51 -27.24
N ASP A 203 -21.63 17.29 -27.80
CA ASP A 203 -22.42 16.17 -27.30
C ASP A 203 -21.55 14.88 -27.32
N ASN A 204 -22.00 13.79 -27.93
CA ASN A 204 -21.36 12.48 -27.73
C ASN A 204 -20.48 12.04 -28.89
N ILE A 205 -19.40 11.31 -28.57
CA ILE A 205 -18.64 10.52 -29.55
C ILE A 205 -18.89 9.04 -29.29
N ASN A 206 -19.40 8.32 -30.29
CA ASN A 206 -19.66 6.89 -30.20
C ASN A 206 -18.98 6.14 -31.34
N VAL A 207 -18.00 5.31 -31.02
CA VAL A 207 -17.36 4.40 -31.98
C VAL A 207 -17.63 2.96 -31.56
N SER A 208 -18.38 2.20 -32.34
CA SER A 208 -18.79 0.87 -31.92
C SER A 208 -18.68 -0.19 -33.01
N ALA A 209 -18.18 -1.37 -32.66
CA ALA A 209 -18.10 -2.53 -33.56
C ALA A 209 -18.69 -3.77 -32.87
N TYR A 210 -19.67 -4.43 -33.48
CA TYR A 210 -20.33 -5.62 -32.90
C TYR A 210 -20.22 -6.81 -33.86
N GLY A 211 -19.60 -7.93 -33.45
CA GLY A 211 -19.30 -9.08 -34.32
C GLY A 211 -18.63 -10.27 -33.61
N GLU A 212 -18.26 -11.31 -34.35
CA GLU A 212 -17.32 -12.36 -33.90
C GLU A 212 -15.87 -11.86 -33.97
N ASP A 213 -15.51 -11.11 -35.02
CA ASP A 213 -14.22 -10.42 -35.20
C ASP A 213 -14.46 -8.90 -35.23
N ALA A 214 -14.41 -8.23 -34.07
CA ALA A 214 -14.79 -6.83 -33.95
C ALA A 214 -13.64 -5.92 -33.48
N SER A 215 -13.53 -4.71 -34.05
CA SER A 215 -12.54 -3.70 -33.61
C SER A 215 -13.11 -2.28 -33.78
N ALA A 216 -12.98 -1.47 -32.73
CA ALA A 216 -13.35 -0.07 -32.72
C ALA A 216 -12.15 0.80 -32.32
N ARG A 217 -11.84 1.82 -33.12
CA ARG A 217 -10.69 2.71 -32.89
C ARG A 217 -11.11 4.17 -33.01
N LEU A 218 -10.71 4.97 -32.04
CA LEU A 218 -10.81 6.42 -32.04
C LEU A 218 -9.39 6.99 -31.92
N ALA A 219 -9.02 7.88 -32.84
CA ALA A 219 -7.75 8.57 -32.84
C ALA A 219 -7.94 10.07 -33.10
N PHE A 220 -7.36 10.89 -32.24
CA PHE A 220 -7.32 12.33 -32.37
C PHE A 220 -5.88 12.82 -32.32
N TYR A 221 -5.47 13.53 -33.38
CA TYR A 221 -4.17 14.18 -33.48
C TYR A 221 -4.40 15.69 -33.56
N GLY A 222 -3.73 16.45 -32.69
CA GLY A 222 -3.96 17.89 -32.52
C GLY A 222 -5.00 18.26 -31.45
N SER A 223 -5.44 19.52 -31.44
CA SER A 223 -6.22 20.13 -30.34
C SER A 223 -7.72 19.91 -30.50
N ILE A 224 -8.32 19.15 -29.58
CA ILE A 224 -9.76 18.98 -29.48
C ILE A 224 -10.25 19.52 -28.15
N ASP A 225 -11.38 20.23 -28.19
CA ASP A 225 -12.06 20.81 -27.04
C ASP A 225 -13.38 20.08 -26.81
N PHE A 226 -13.63 19.64 -25.58
CA PHE A 226 -14.89 19.00 -25.19
C PHE A 226 -15.67 19.93 -24.28
N ASP A 227 -16.97 20.11 -24.55
CA ASP A 227 -17.89 20.89 -23.70
C ASP A 227 -18.86 19.95 -22.96
N GLY A 228 -18.32 19.08 -22.10
CA GLY A 228 -19.11 18.08 -21.36
C GLY A 228 -19.53 16.88 -22.23
N ALA A 229 -18.67 16.46 -23.15
CA ALA A 229 -18.92 15.33 -24.04
C ALA A 229 -18.69 13.97 -23.35
N ASP A 230 -19.44 12.94 -23.76
CA ASP A 230 -19.11 11.53 -23.48
C ASP A 230 -18.39 10.90 -24.68
N LEU A 231 -17.26 10.22 -24.43
CA LEU A 231 -16.55 9.41 -25.41
C LEU A 231 -16.79 7.94 -25.11
N SER A 232 -17.52 7.24 -25.99
CA SER A 232 -17.82 5.82 -25.87
C SER A 232 -17.19 5.03 -27.01
N VAL A 233 -16.28 4.12 -26.71
CA VAL A 233 -15.75 3.13 -27.65
C VAL A 233 -16.12 1.73 -27.20
N ALA A 234 -16.94 1.02 -27.98
CA ALA A 234 -17.49 -0.27 -27.58
C ALA A 234 -17.27 -1.36 -28.62
N VAL A 235 -16.79 -2.52 -28.18
CA VAL A 235 -16.59 -3.70 -29.00
C VAL A 235 -17.17 -4.92 -28.31
N ASP A 236 -17.88 -5.73 -29.06
CA ASP A 236 -18.41 -7.03 -28.64
C ASP A 236 -17.98 -8.05 -29.70
N GLY A 237 -17.05 -8.94 -29.36
CA GLY A 237 -16.54 -9.98 -30.26
C GLY A 237 -15.20 -10.61 -29.83
N SER A 238 -14.90 -11.80 -30.34
CA SER A 238 -13.60 -12.45 -30.14
C SER A 238 -12.47 -11.58 -30.72
N GLY A 239 -11.36 -11.47 -29.98
CA GLY A 239 -10.26 -10.57 -30.31
C GLY A 239 -10.64 -9.09 -30.27
N ALA A 240 -11.69 -8.73 -29.52
CA ALA A 240 -12.19 -7.36 -29.42
C ALA A 240 -11.11 -6.35 -29.05
N LEU A 241 -10.90 -5.35 -29.91
CA LEU A 241 -10.01 -4.22 -29.65
C LEU A 241 -10.79 -2.92 -29.59
N ALA A 242 -10.99 -2.38 -28.38
CA ALA A 242 -11.48 -1.02 -28.16
C ALA A 242 -10.28 -0.10 -27.87
N SER A 243 -9.98 0.84 -28.76
CA SER A 243 -8.82 1.73 -28.61
C SER A 243 -9.20 3.20 -28.76
N VAL A 244 -8.75 4.02 -27.82
CA VAL A 244 -8.80 5.48 -27.84
C VAL A 244 -7.36 6.01 -27.77
N ASN A 245 -6.98 6.86 -28.71
CA ASN A 245 -5.70 7.57 -28.70
C ASN A 245 -5.94 9.06 -28.93
N ILE A 246 -5.67 9.89 -27.93
CA ILE A 246 -5.87 11.34 -28.00
C ILE A 246 -4.52 12.00 -27.76
N ASP A 247 -4.03 12.76 -28.74
CA ASP A 247 -2.75 13.44 -28.62
C ASP A 247 -2.87 14.66 -27.69
N HIS A 248 -3.85 15.53 -27.95
CA HIS A 248 -4.12 16.69 -27.10
C HIS A 248 -5.62 16.86 -26.82
N ILE A 249 -5.96 16.98 -25.54
CA ILE A 249 -7.33 17.27 -25.07
C ILE A 249 -7.35 18.62 -24.36
N SER A 250 -8.46 19.35 -24.53
CA SER A 250 -8.79 20.59 -23.84
C SER A 250 -10.27 20.60 -23.44
N GLY A 251 -10.66 21.51 -22.54
CA GLY A 251 -12.04 21.61 -22.07
C GLY A 251 -12.39 20.65 -20.94
N ALA A 252 -13.65 20.19 -20.93
CA ALA A 252 -14.20 19.26 -19.95
C ALA A 252 -14.84 18.04 -20.63
N THR A 253 -14.45 16.85 -20.21
CA THR A 253 -15.09 15.59 -20.63
C THR A 253 -15.82 14.97 -19.45
N ASP A 254 -17.08 14.62 -19.64
CA ASP A 254 -17.90 14.00 -18.60
C ASP A 254 -17.49 12.55 -18.37
N GLN A 255 -17.37 11.77 -19.44
CA GLN A 255 -16.97 10.37 -19.34
C GLN A 255 -16.16 9.88 -20.54
N ILE A 256 -15.15 9.07 -20.27
CA ILE A 256 -14.53 8.17 -21.25
C ILE A 256 -14.94 6.74 -20.91
N TYR A 257 -15.71 6.09 -21.79
CA TYR A 257 -16.20 4.72 -21.65
C TYR A 257 -15.58 3.81 -22.72
N LEU A 258 -14.73 2.86 -22.33
CA LEU A 258 -14.21 1.83 -23.22
C LEU A 258 -14.72 0.46 -22.78
N ASN A 259 -15.33 -0.28 -23.72
CA ASN A 259 -15.75 -1.65 -23.47
C ASN A 259 -15.20 -2.56 -24.56
N ALA A 260 -14.38 -3.54 -24.18
CA ALA A 260 -13.96 -4.63 -25.05
C ALA A 260 -14.46 -5.94 -24.44
N ALA A 261 -15.53 -6.51 -24.98
CA ALA A 261 -16.13 -7.73 -24.47
C ALA A 261 -15.73 -8.94 -25.34
N ASP A 262 -15.58 -10.10 -24.68
CA ASP A 262 -15.30 -11.45 -25.24
C ASP A 262 -13.85 -11.93 -25.21
N GLU A 263 -13.58 -13.12 -25.78
CA GLU A 263 -12.29 -13.82 -25.73
C GLU A 263 -11.12 -12.97 -26.26
N ASP A 264 -9.98 -12.94 -25.56
CA ASP A 264 -8.74 -12.26 -25.96
C ASP A 264 -8.91 -10.75 -26.27
N SER A 265 -9.68 -10.07 -25.44
CA SER A 265 -10.06 -8.68 -25.63
C SER A 265 -9.08 -7.68 -24.99
N LEU A 266 -8.97 -6.50 -25.60
CA LEU A 266 -8.10 -5.41 -25.16
C LEU A 266 -8.86 -4.08 -25.20
N ALA A 267 -8.96 -3.42 -24.04
CA ALA A 267 -9.40 -2.03 -23.92
C ALA A 267 -8.17 -1.13 -23.68
N LYS A 268 -7.92 -0.18 -24.59
CA LYS A 268 -6.74 0.69 -24.53
C LYS A 268 -7.11 2.17 -24.61
N LEU A 269 -6.71 2.95 -23.61
CA LEU A 269 -6.81 4.40 -23.58
C LEU A 269 -5.40 5.01 -23.51
N ARG A 270 -5.07 5.89 -24.46
CA ARG A 270 -3.87 6.72 -24.42
C ARG A 270 -4.24 8.19 -24.56
N ILE A 271 -3.77 9.02 -23.64
CA ILE A 271 -3.86 10.48 -23.73
C ILE A 271 -2.44 11.05 -23.55
N GLY A 272 -1.92 11.74 -24.57
CA GLY A 272 -0.50 12.14 -24.65
C GLY A 272 -0.15 13.43 -23.92
N ASP A 273 -0.77 14.54 -24.31
CA ASP A 273 -0.60 15.88 -23.75
C ASP A 273 -1.97 16.44 -23.37
N ALA A 274 -2.38 16.18 -22.14
CA ALA A 274 -3.72 16.55 -21.68
C ALA A 274 -3.75 17.90 -20.95
N GLN A 275 -4.67 18.77 -21.35
CA GLN A 275 -5.06 19.96 -20.62
C GLN A 275 -6.57 19.93 -20.34
N GLY A 276 -7.02 20.41 -19.18
CA GLY A 276 -8.46 20.52 -18.87
C GLY A 276 -8.93 19.55 -17.80
N THR A 277 -10.19 19.10 -17.89
CA THR A 277 -10.85 18.31 -16.86
C THR A 277 -11.43 17.02 -17.43
N LEU A 278 -11.09 15.89 -16.82
CA LEU A 278 -11.75 14.60 -17.03
C LEU A 278 -12.52 14.25 -15.76
N ASN A 279 -13.85 14.16 -15.85
CA ASN A 279 -14.66 13.81 -14.68
C ASN A 279 -14.50 12.32 -14.35
N SER A 280 -14.84 11.43 -15.30
CA SER A 280 -14.77 9.98 -15.09
C SER A 280 -14.14 9.20 -16.24
N ILE A 281 -13.37 8.16 -15.91
CA ILE A 281 -12.80 7.20 -16.85
C ILE A 281 -13.27 5.80 -16.46
N TYR A 282 -13.89 5.08 -17.40
CA TYR A 282 -14.45 3.76 -17.17
C TYR A 282 -14.04 2.81 -18.30
N LEU A 283 -13.19 1.83 -17.98
CA LEU A 283 -12.76 0.78 -18.89
C LEU A 283 -13.23 -0.56 -18.38
N THR A 284 -13.93 -1.31 -19.22
CA THR A 284 -14.36 -2.67 -18.89
C THR A 284 -13.99 -3.67 -19.93
N ASN A 285 -13.52 -4.80 -19.41
CA ASN A 285 -13.36 -6.02 -20.13
C ASN A 285 -13.97 -7.15 -19.28
N ILE A 286 -15.27 -7.39 -19.50
CA ILE A 286 -16.06 -8.32 -18.70
C ILE A 286 -16.54 -9.46 -19.60
N ASN A 287 -15.89 -10.62 -19.56
CA ASN A 287 -16.49 -11.86 -20.05
C ASN A 287 -16.05 -13.08 -19.23
N SER A 288 -17.03 -13.84 -18.75
CA SER A 288 -16.87 -15.08 -17.98
C SER A 288 -16.01 -16.18 -18.64
N ASN A 289 -15.81 -16.13 -19.96
CA ASN A 289 -15.14 -17.19 -20.73
C ASN A 289 -13.81 -16.77 -21.36
N ALA A 290 -13.36 -15.53 -21.18
CA ALA A 290 -12.14 -15.05 -21.82
C ALA A 290 -10.89 -15.74 -21.26
N ILE A 291 -9.96 -16.11 -22.15
CA ILE A 291 -8.62 -16.59 -21.75
C ILE A 291 -7.80 -15.41 -21.27
N ASN A 292 -7.67 -14.35 -22.07
CA ASN A 292 -6.99 -13.13 -21.67
C ASN A 292 -7.94 -11.93 -21.76
N ALA A 293 -7.87 -11.04 -20.78
CA ALA A 293 -8.50 -9.73 -20.80
C ALA A 293 -7.45 -8.70 -20.35
N SER A 294 -7.22 -7.68 -21.16
CA SER A 294 -6.28 -6.61 -20.80
C SER A 294 -6.94 -5.24 -20.86
N VAL A 295 -6.59 -4.39 -19.88
CA VAL A 295 -6.92 -2.97 -19.82
C VAL A 295 -5.62 -2.18 -19.69
N ASP A 296 -5.39 -1.26 -20.61
CA ASP A 296 -4.19 -0.41 -20.66
C ASP A 296 -4.64 1.06 -20.69
N VAL A 297 -4.30 1.81 -19.64
CA VAL A 297 -4.56 3.25 -19.51
C VAL A 297 -3.23 3.96 -19.36
N SER A 298 -2.94 4.89 -20.27
CA SER A 298 -1.76 5.76 -20.19
C SER A 298 -2.19 7.20 -20.40
N ILE A 299 -2.00 8.05 -19.40
CA ILE A 299 -2.37 9.45 -19.42
C ILE A 299 -1.16 10.26 -18.99
N GLY A 300 -0.66 11.12 -19.87
CA GLY A 300 0.43 12.05 -19.58
C GLY A 300 0.03 13.51 -19.81
N SER A 301 0.76 14.42 -19.19
CA SER A 301 0.80 15.82 -19.62
C SER A 301 2.23 16.35 -19.67
N ASP A 302 2.55 17.18 -20.68
CA ASP A 302 3.86 17.83 -20.72
C ASP A 302 3.97 18.89 -19.61
N ALA A 303 5.18 19.06 -19.06
CA ALA A 303 5.45 20.02 -18.00
C ALA A 303 4.95 21.44 -18.33
N GLY A 304 3.83 21.85 -17.72
CA GLY A 304 3.21 23.16 -17.90
C GLY A 304 1.76 23.13 -18.39
N HIS A 305 1.27 21.98 -18.84
CA HIS A 305 -0.16 21.69 -18.98
C HIS A 305 -0.62 20.90 -17.75
N SER A 306 -1.91 21.00 -17.38
CA SER A 306 -2.45 20.24 -16.25
C SER A 306 -3.79 19.64 -16.64
N LEU A 307 -3.85 18.31 -16.64
CA LEU A 307 -5.10 17.57 -16.66
C LEU A 307 -5.59 17.37 -15.23
N THR A 308 -6.84 17.73 -14.96
CA THR A 308 -7.48 17.49 -13.67
C THR A 308 -8.44 16.31 -13.78
N ILE A 309 -8.27 15.29 -12.94
CA ILE A 309 -9.20 14.16 -12.79
C ILE A 309 -10.05 14.43 -11.55
N GLN A 310 -11.38 14.48 -11.68
CA GLN A 310 -12.29 14.86 -10.58
C GLN A 310 -12.91 13.68 -9.85
N ASP A 311 -13.56 12.74 -10.55
CA ASP A 311 -14.37 11.73 -9.89
C ASP A 311 -13.64 10.39 -9.79
N ASN A 312 -13.60 9.60 -10.88
CA ASN A 312 -13.21 8.20 -10.78
C ASN A 312 -12.40 7.71 -11.98
N ILE A 313 -11.41 6.86 -11.71
CA ILE A 313 -10.83 5.95 -12.69
C ILE A 313 -11.26 4.53 -12.31
N THR A 314 -12.00 3.87 -13.19
CA THR A 314 -12.43 2.48 -13.01
C THR A 314 -11.91 1.63 -14.15
N ALA A 315 -11.16 0.57 -13.83
CA ALA A 315 -10.73 -0.45 -14.79
C ALA A 315 -11.11 -1.84 -14.29
N LEU A 316 -11.87 -2.59 -15.07
CA LEU A 316 -12.29 -3.95 -14.73
C LEU A 316 -11.83 -4.93 -15.81
N ALA A 317 -11.14 -6.00 -15.43
CA ALA A 317 -10.72 -7.07 -16.32
C ALA A 317 -11.08 -8.44 -15.72
N TRP A 318 -11.97 -9.18 -16.37
CA TRP A 318 -12.40 -10.52 -15.90
C TRP A 318 -12.06 -11.59 -16.93
N ALA A 319 -11.04 -12.42 -16.64
CA ALA A 319 -10.58 -13.51 -17.50
C ALA A 319 -9.73 -14.54 -16.73
N LEU A 320 -9.30 -15.63 -17.38
CA LEU A 320 -8.28 -16.53 -16.84
C LEU A 320 -6.92 -15.83 -16.64
N GLY A 321 -6.57 -14.91 -17.53
CA GLY A 321 -5.44 -14.00 -17.45
C GLY A 321 -5.92 -12.56 -17.55
N ALA A 322 -6.08 -11.88 -16.41
CA ALA A 322 -6.57 -10.50 -16.37
C ALA A 322 -5.41 -9.54 -16.10
N ASP A 323 -5.13 -8.60 -17.00
CA ASP A 323 -4.05 -7.63 -16.85
C ASP A 323 -4.62 -6.20 -16.87
N ILE A 324 -4.34 -5.42 -15.83
CA ILE A 324 -4.70 -4.01 -15.75
C ILE A 324 -3.42 -3.22 -15.53
N SER A 325 -3.09 -2.35 -16.47
CA SER A 325 -2.01 -1.38 -16.35
C SER A 325 -2.58 0.03 -16.45
N VAL A 326 -2.36 0.83 -15.42
CA VAL A 326 -2.74 2.25 -15.37
C VAL A 326 -1.49 3.06 -15.06
N ASP A 327 -1.12 3.95 -15.98
CA ASP A 327 0.03 4.82 -15.91
C ASP A 327 -0.43 6.28 -16.03
N LEU A 328 -0.26 7.05 -14.96
CA LEU A 328 -0.69 8.44 -14.84
C LEU A 328 0.53 9.32 -14.58
N ASP A 329 0.89 10.17 -15.54
CA ASP A 329 2.05 11.04 -15.48
C ASP A 329 1.61 12.52 -15.51
N ALA A 330 2.11 13.31 -14.56
CA ALA A 330 1.85 14.74 -14.45
C ALA A 330 0.35 15.13 -14.41
N VAL A 331 -0.48 14.34 -13.71
CA VAL A 331 -1.91 14.61 -13.53
C VAL A 331 -2.22 15.36 -12.23
N ASN A 332 -3.30 16.14 -12.20
CA ASN A 332 -3.82 16.77 -10.99
C ASN A 332 -5.12 16.06 -10.55
N PHE A 333 -5.25 15.73 -9.27
CA PHE A 333 -6.46 15.12 -8.73
C PHE A 333 -7.29 16.13 -7.94
N ASP A 334 -8.60 16.17 -8.20
CA ASP A 334 -9.57 16.99 -7.47
C ASP A 334 -10.53 16.07 -6.71
N SER A 335 -9.99 15.33 -5.74
CA SER A 335 -10.68 14.30 -4.94
C SER A 335 -11.08 13.05 -5.73
N ALA A 336 -10.25 12.63 -6.69
CA ALA A 336 -10.51 11.44 -7.49
C ALA A 336 -10.30 10.12 -6.72
N SER A 337 -11.06 9.08 -7.08
CA SER A 337 -10.93 7.70 -6.61
C SER A 337 -10.48 6.75 -7.72
N ILE A 338 -9.57 5.83 -7.42
CA ILE A 338 -9.11 4.81 -8.36
C ILE A 338 -9.63 3.44 -7.90
N TYR A 339 -10.34 2.74 -8.79
CA TYR A 339 -10.85 1.39 -8.55
C TYR A 339 -10.44 0.44 -9.68
N LEU A 340 -9.52 -0.48 -9.39
CA LEU A 340 -9.08 -1.49 -10.36
C LEU A 340 -9.45 -2.88 -9.85
N ASN A 341 -10.03 -3.71 -10.72
CA ASN A 341 -10.45 -5.06 -10.37
C ASN A 341 -10.08 -6.06 -11.46
N ALA A 342 -9.09 -6.90 -11.17
CA ALA A 342 -8.68 -8.00 -12.01
C ALA A 342 -9.17 -9.31 -11.37
N ALA A 343 -10.18 -9.94 -11.95
CA ALA A 343 -10.80 -11.13 -11.36
C ALA A 343 -10.75 -12.35 -12.29
N ASN A 344 -10.50 -13.52 -11.70
CA ASN A 344 -10.66 -14.79 -12.40
C ASN A 344 -12.04 -15.40 -12.12
N ASN A 345 -12.72 -15.87 -13.18
CA ASN A 345 -14.04 -16.49 -13.11
C ASN A 345 -14.02 -18.03 -12.93
N THR A 346 -12.85 -18.67 -12.89
CA THR A 346 -12.77 -20.14 -12.79
C THR A 346 -11.63 -20.60 -11.88
N SER A 347 -11.87 -21.68 -11.12
CA SER A 347 -10.96 -22.27 -10.13
C SER A 347 -9.76 -23.01 -10.74
N PHE A 348 -9.13 -22.47 -11.78
CA PHE A 348 -7.91 -23.05 -12.35
C PHE A 348 -6.69 -22.52 -11.59
N ASP A 349 -5.96 -23.45 -10.96
CA ASP A 349 -4.78 -23.21 -10.10
C ASP A 349 -3.60 -22.50 -10.81
N ASP A 350 -3.59 -22.37 -12.14
CA ASP A 350 -2.49 -21.78 -12.93
C ASP A 350 -2.85 -20.43 -13.59
N SER A 351 -3.89 -19.75 -13.11
CA SER A 351 -4.28 -18.41 -13.60
C SER A 351 -3.44 -17.29 -12.99
N SER A 352 -3.12 -16.26 -13.75
CA SER A 352 -2.39 -15.07 -13.26
C SER A 352 -3.13 -13.81 -13.65
N ALA A 353 -3.35 -12.92 -12.70
CA ALA A 353 -3.85 -11.58 -12.95
C ALA A 353 -2.88 -10.55 -12.38
N THR A 354 -2.65 -9.50 -13.15
CA THR A 354 -1.74 -8.42 -12.79
C THR A 354 -2.53 -7.13 -12.70
N ILE A 355 -2.29 -6.37 -11.64
CA ILE A 355 -2.69 -4.97 -11.53
C ILE A 355 -1.41 -4.18 -11.32
N HIS A 356 -1.13 -3.26 -12.22
CA HIS A 356 -0.07 -2.28 -12.10
C HIS A 356 -0.67 -0.88 -12.14
N LEU A 357 -0.48 -0.11 -11.07
CA LEU A 357 -0.84 1.30 -10.99
C LEU A 357 0.43 2.12 -10.78
N ASN A 358 0.78 2.94 -11.75
CA ASN A 358 1.87 3.90 -11.67
C ASN A 358 1.29 5.32 -11.70
N ILE A 359 1.65 6.14 -10.73
CA ILE A 359 1.28 7.55 -10.65
C ILE A 359 2.56 8.34 -10.45
N ASP A 360 3.03 9.01 -11.49
CA ASP A 360 4.26 9.79 -11.48
C ASP A 360 3.94 11.29 -11.65
N ASP A 361 4.70 12.13 -10.94
CA ASP A 361 4.61 13.61 -10.99
C ASP A 361 3.21 14.19 -10.79
N ALA A 362 2.33 13.43 -10.15
CA ALA A 362 0.97 13.86 -9.89
C ALA A 362 0.88 14.81 -8.68
N GLN A 363 -0.22 15.57 -8.62
CA GLN A 363 -0.52 16.49 -7.52
C GLN A 363 -2.01 16.51 -7.20
N GLY A 364 -2.40 17.25 -6.17
CA GLY A 364 -3.80 17.41 -5.78
C GLY A 364 -4.22 16.38 -4.73
N THR A 365 -5.51 16.01 -4.70
CA THR A 365 -6.08 15.09 -3.71
C THR A 365 -6.62 13.83 -4.36
N LEU A 366 -6.06 12.67 -3.99
CA LEU A 366 -6.67 11.36 -4.19
C LEU A 366 -7.54 11.03 -2.98
N SER A 367 -8.83 10.81 -3.23
CA SER A 367 -9.77 10.38 -2.19
C SER A 367 -9.43 8.97 -1.74
N SER A 368 -9.34 8.01 -2.68
CA SER A 368 -9.07 6.61 -2.34
C SER A 368 -8.45 5.81 -3.48
N ILE A 369 -7.68 4.77 -3.14
CA ILE A 369 -7.25 3.73 -4.08
C ILE A 369 -7.79 2.39 -3.58
N SER A 370 -8.49 1.64 -4.44
CA SER A 370 -9.02 0.31 -4.13
C SER A 370 -8.69 -0.65 -5.26
N LEU A 371 -7.80 -1.61 -4.98
CA LEU A 371 -7.41 -2.65 -5.94
C LEU A 371 -7.85 -4.02 -5.44
N TRP A 372 -8.48 -4.79 -6.31
CA TRP A 372 -8.88 -6.16 -5.99
C TRP A 372 -8.40 -7.14 -7.07
N ASN A 373 -7.58 -8.10 -6.66
CA ASN A 373 -7.06 -9.19 -7.47
C ASN A 373 -7.56 -10.55 -6.92
N SER A 374 -8.10 -11.43 -7.77
CA SER A 374 -8.63 -12.75 -7.35
C SER A 374 -8.07 -13.96 -8.12
N SER A 375 -6.94 -13.83 -8.82
CA SER A 375 -6.33 -14.92 -9.60
C SER A 375 -5.31 -15.74 -8.82
N GLY A 376 -5.19 -17.05 -9.06
CA GLY A 376 -4.32 -18.02 -8.34
C GLY A 376 -2.79 -17.83 -8.38
N ASN A 377 -2.28 -16.73 -8.93
CA ASN A 377 -0.86 -16.29 -8.95
C ASN A 377 -0.81 -14.80 -9.39
N GLY A 378 -1.34 -13.90 -8.57
CA GLY A 378 -1.52 -12.50 -8.91
C GLY A 378 -0.36 -11.59 -8.49
N LEU A 379 -0.09 -10.56 -9.29
CA LEU A 379 0.73 -9.42 -8.89
C LEU A 379 -0.18 -8.20 -8.75
N THR A 380 -0.14 -7.54 -7.60
CA THR A 380 -0.76 -6.23 -7.39
C THR A 380 0.35 -5.28 -6.97
N ASP A 381 0.73 -4.39 -7.88
CA ASP A 381 1.84 -3.47 -7.71
C ASP A 381 1.36 -2.03 -7.90
N VAL A 382 1.65 -1.19 -6.92
CA VAL A 382 1.30 0.23 -6.90
C VAL A 382 2.54 1.04 -6.62
N SER A 383 2.90 1.90 -7.56
CA SER A 383 3.93 2.91 -7.42
C SER A 383 3.29 4.28 -7.52
N ILE A 384 3.54 5.13 -6.53
CA ILE A 384 3.14 6.53 -6.56
C ILE A 384 4.41 7.35 -6.32
N GLY A 385 4.98 7.90 -7.38
CA GLY A 385 6.17 8.73 -7.35
C GLY A 385 5.82 10.21 -7.57
N SER A 386 6.60 11.10 -6.98
CA SER A 386 6.52 12.52 -7.30
C SER A 386 7.90 13.15 -7.24
N ASP A 387 8.33 13.82 -8.31
CA ASP A 387 9.53 14.64 -8.27
C ASP A 387 9.43 15.73 -7.19
N SER A 388 10.60 16.15 -6.68
CA SER A 388 10.75 17.13 -5.61
C SER A 388 10.03 18.45 -5.94
N GLY A 389 8.82 18.64 -5.43
CA GLY A 389 8.01 19.86 -5.62
C GLY A 389 6.52 19.63 -5.80
N HIS A 390 6.09 18.43 -6.21
CA HIS A 390 4.70 18.01 -6.19
C HIS A 390 4.48 17.01 -5.03
N SER A 391 3.24 16.89 -4.56
CA SER A 391 2.85 15.89 -3.56
C SER A 391 1.39 15.54 -3.80
N VAL A 392 1.09 14.24 -3.80
CA VAL A 392 -0.29 13.77 -3.85
C VAL A 392 -0.82 13.67 -2.42
N LYS A 393 -1.95 14.33 -2.17
CA LYS A 393 -2.65 14.23 -0.90
C LYS A 393 -3.57 13.01 -0.90
N ILE A 394 -3.41 12.08 0.05
CA ILE A 394 -4.22 10.86 0.18
C ILE A 394 -5.20 11.06 1.35
N GLN A 395 -6.51 11.04 1.07
CA GLN A 395 -7.53 11.42 2.06
C GLN A 395 -8.18 10.24 2.81
N ASP A 396 -8.93 9.37 2.15
CA ASP A 396 -9.71 8.32 2.83
C ASP A 396 -8.90 7.03 3.05
N GLY A 397 -8.07 6.64 2.08
CA GLY A 397 -7.19 5.49 2.24
C GLY A 397 -6.82 4.72 0.97
N ILE A 398 -5.96 3.72 1.16
CA ILE A 398 -5.50 2.78 0.15
C ILE A 398 -5.86 1.36 0.63
N SER A 399 -6.59 0.62 -0.19
CA SER A 399 -6.97 -0.77 0.06
C SER A 399 -6.50 -1.65 -1.11
N LEU A 400 -5.52 -2.51 -0.87
CA LEU A 400 -5.04 -3.48 -1.86
C LEU A 400 -5.38 -4.88 -1.36
N THR A 401 -6.14 -5.65 -2.14
CA THR A 401 -6.56 -7.00 -1.75
C THR A 401 -6.25 -7.99 -2.86
N ALA A 402 -5.48 -9.03 -2.53
CA ALA A 402 -5.18 -10.15 -3.41
C ALA A 402 -5.58 -11.45 -2.68
N VAL A 403 -6.52 -12.22 -3.23
CA VAL A 403 -7.26 -13.27 -2.47
C VAL A 403 -6.69 -14.69 -2.69
N SER A 404 -5.58 -14.85 -3.39
CA SER A 404 -5.13 -16.13 -3.94
C SER A 404 -3.82 -16.66 -3.34
N ASP A 405 -3.44 -17.87 -3.78
CA ASP A 405 -2.15 -18.50 -3.50
C ASP A 405 -1.00 -17.80 -4.27
N ASN A 406 0.11 -17.51 -3.60
CA ASN A 406 1.34 -16.89 -4.15
C ASN A 406 1.21 -15.44 -4.66
N ASP A 407 0.25 -14.67 -4.14
CA ASP A 407 0.07 -13.28 -4.55
C ASP A 407 1.22 -12.38 -4.02
N ILE A 408 1.60 -11.39 -4.82
CA ILE A 408 2.52 -10.32 -4.39
C ILE A 408 1.74 -9.02 -4.36
N VAL A 409 1.69 -8.36 -3.19
CA VAL A 409 1.07 -7.05 -3.00
C VAL A 409 2.16 -6.06 -2.60
N VAL A 410 2.46 -5.09 -3.47
CA VAL A 410 3.46 -4.05 -3.21
C VAL A 410 2.81 -2.69 -3.36
N LEU A 411 2.99 -1.85 -2.34
CA LEU A 411 2.64 -0.44 -2.35
C LEU A 411 3.90 0.36 -2.03
N SER A 412 4.40 1.12 -2.99
CA SER A 412 5.52 2.06 -2.82
C SER A 412 5.05 3.47 -3.13
N ILE A 413 5.24 4.39 -2.18
CA ILE A 413 4.82 5.78 -2.31
C ILE A 413 5.99 6.69 -1.94
N ASP A 414 6.26 7.68 -2.78
CA ASP A 414 7.30 8.69 -2.56
C ASP A 414 6.67 10.08 -2.39
N ASN A 415 7.08 10.79 -1.35
CA ASN A 415 6.61 12.12 -0.93
C ASN A 415 5.06 12.28 -0.81
N PRO A 416 4.32 11.37 -0.14
CA PRO A 416 2.88 11.51 0.07
C PRO A 416 2.50 12.53 1.16
N ASP A 417 1.33 13.18 1.01
CA ASP A 417 0.68 13.96 2.07
C ASP A 417 -0.61 13.25 2.55
N PHE A 418 -0.59 12.61 3.71
CA PHE A 418 -1.76 11.89 4.23
C PHE A 418 -2.72 12.80 5.01
N ASP A 419 -4.04 12.65 4.79
CA ASP A 419 -5.09 13.38 5.51
C ASP A 419 -6.06 12.41 6.19
N THR A 420 -5.58 11.76 7.24
CA THR A 420 -6.27 10.73 8.03
C THR A 420 -6.53 9.42 7.26
N ALA A 421 -5.70 9.13 6.27
CA ALA A 421 -5.82 7.96 5.41
C ALA A 421 -5.63 6.63 6.16
N SER A 422 -6.43 5.62 5.79
CA SER A 422 -6.22 4.23 6.22
C SER A 422 -5.48 3.43 5.15
N ILE A 423 -4.49 2.63 5.54
CA ILE A 423 -3.75 1.74 4.62
C ILE A 423 -4.08 0.30 4.97
N ASN A 424 -4.69 -0.45 4.05
CA ASN A 424 -5.05 -1.85 4.23
C ASN A 424 -4.51 -2.69 3.08
N LEU A 425 -3.51 -3.52 3.35
CA LEU A 425 -2.94 -4.46 2.39
C LEU A 425 -3.24 -5.89 2.84
N ASP A 426 -3.95 -6.63 2.02
CA ASP A 426 -4.35 -8.01 2.30
C ASP A 426 -3.89 -8.90 1.15
N SER A 427 -3.04 -9.86 1.47
CA SER A 427 -2.67 -10.92 0.55
C SER A 427 -3.08 -12.28 1.13
N GLY A 428 -3.59 -13.12 0.24
CA GLY A 428 -4.06 -14.46 0.55
C GLY A 428 -2.94 -15.42 0.96
N VAL A 429 -2.97 -16.61 0.39
CA VAL A 429 -2.17 -17.76 0.83
C VAL A 429 -0.76 -17.69 0.20
N SER A 430 0.32 -18.02 0.92
CA SER A 430 1.70 -18.09 0.40
C SER A 430 2.24 -16.80 -0.27
N ALA A 431 1.80 -15.64 0.21
CA ALA A 431 2.01 -14.35 -0.42
C ALA A 431 3.20 -13.51 0.12
N TYR A 432 3.50 -12.39 -0.53
CA TYR A 432 4.39 -11.35 -0.04
C TYR A 432 3.67 -10.00 -0.07
N THR A 433 3.57 -9.33 1.08
CA THR A 433 2.99 -7.98 1.17
C THR A 433 4.00 -6.96 1.65
N GLN A 434 4.11 -5.85 0.95
CA GLN A 434 5.04 -4.77 1.24
C GLN A 434 4.34 -3.41 1.14
N PHE A 435 4.53 -2.59 2.17
CA PHE A 435 4.23 -1.17 2.17
C PHE A 435 5.51 -0.36 2.37
N GLU A 436 5.78 0.60 1.49
CA GLU A 436 6.86 1.57 1.62
C GLU A 436 6.32 2.97 1.39
N ALA A 437 6.57 3.87 2.33
CA ALA A 437 6.34 5.30 2.17
C ALA A 437 7.63 6.07 2.49
N PHE A 438 8.20 6.73 1.48
CA PHE A 438 9.39 7.56 1.58
C PHE A 438 9.00 9.04 1.60
N ASP A 439 9.73 9.86 2.38
CA ASP A 439 9.47 11.29 2.52
C ASP A 439 8.02 11.65 2.87
N ALA A 440 7.35 10.78 3.64
CA ALA A 440 5.95 10.93 3.99
C ALA A 440 5.68 12.10 4.95
N GLN A 441 4.53 12.74 4.78
CA GLN A 441 4.01 13.77 5.70
C GLN A 441 2.50 13.61 5.94
N GLY A 442 1.97 14.35 6.92
CA GLY A 442 0.53 14.35 7.21
C GLY A 442 0.13 13.36 8.30
N THR A 443 -1.08 12.80 8.23
CA THR A 443 -1.65 11.90 9.24
C THR A 443 -2.18 10.61 8.62
N ILE A 444 -1.73 9.47 9.11
CA ILE A 444 -2.26 8.12 8.82
C ILE A 444 -3.13 7.71 10.00
N SER A 445 -4.39 7.35 9.75
CA SER A 445 -5.28 6.87 10.81
C SER A 445 -4.87 5.47 11.26
N SER A 446 -4.73 4.53 10.33
CA SER A 446 -4.35 3.14 10.65
C SER A 446 -3.59 2.46 9.52
N ILE A 447 -2.77 1.47 9.88
CA ILE A 447 -2.04 0.59 8.95
C ILE A 447 -2.40 -0.85 9.27
N GLY A 448 -2.97 -1.56 8.30
CA GLY A 448 -3.26 -2.99 8.36
C GLY A 448 -2.54 -3.71 7.23
N ILE A 449 -1.65 -4.65 7.55
CA ILE A 449 -0.97 -5.49 6.55
C ILE A 449 -1.12 -6.95 6.94
N GLN A 450 -1.67 -7.77 6.05
CA GLN A 450 -1.91 -9.19 6.26
C GLN A 450 -1.29 -10.04 5.14
N ALA A 451 -0.57 -11.10 5.51
CA ALA A 451 -0.01 -12.07 4.58
C ALA A 451 -0.12 -13.50 5.14
N LEU A 452 -0.93 -14.38 4.53
CA LEU A 452 -1.28 -15.67 5.14
C LEU A 452 -0.59 -16.89 4.50
N ASP A 453 -0.54 -18.02 5.20
CA ASP A 453 -0.08 -19.35 4.72
C ASP A 453 1.29 -19.43 3.98
N SER A 454 2.39 -19.12 4.68
CA SER A 454 3.82 -19.19 4.31
C SER A 454 4.35 -17.89 3.70
N ALA A 455 3.87 -16.78 4.26
CA ALA A 455 3.96 -15.46 3.66
C ALA A 455 4.76 -14.46 4.51
N SER A 456 5.25 -13.39 3.89
CA SER A 456 5.94 -12.30 4.59
C SER A 456 5.17 -10.99 4.47
N ALA A 457 5.12 -10.23 5.56
CA ALA A 457 4.59 -8.87 5.59
C ALA A 457 5.69 -7.88 5.96
N PHE A 458 5.81 -6.79 5.22
CA PHE A 458 6.80 -5.75 5.45
C PHE A 458 6.14 -4.38 5.40
N ALA A 459 6.50 -3.51 6.34
CA ALA A 459 6.15 -2.10 6.32
C ALA A 459 7.39 -1.24 6.62
N PHE A 460 7.63 -0.24 5.77
CA PHE A 460 8.60 0.82 5.97
C PHE A 460 7.91 2.19 5.82
N ILE A 461 8.14 3.09 6.77
CA ILE A 461 7.68 4.47 6.69
C ILE A 461 8.82 5.37 7.17
N GLY A 462 9.26 6.27 6.31
CA GLY A 462 10.39 7.15 6.60
C GLY A 462 10.19 8.55 6.06
N SER A 463 10.87 9.52 6.65
CA SER A 463 11.08 10.85 6.05
C SER A 463 12.53 11.29 6.24
N ASP A 464 13.22 11.62 5.14
CA ASP A 464 14.60 12.17 5.17
C ASP A 464 14.61 13.70 5.28
N THR A 465 13.46 14.34 5.10
CA THR A 465 13.33 15.79 4.85
C THR A 465 12.90 16.62 6.07
N GLY A 466 12.72 16.00 7.25
CA GLY A 466 12.27 16.68 8.46
C GLY A 466 10.77 17.02 8.48
N HIS A 467 10.02 16.47 7.53
CA HIS A 467 8.57 16.33 7.66
C HIS A 467 8.27 15.16 8.60
N SER A 468 7.18 15.26 9.36
CA SER A 468 6.72 14.19 10.25
C SER A 468 5.41 13.61 9.73
N VAL A 469 5.31 12.29 9.64
CA VAL A 469 4.03 11.61 9.49
C VAL A 469 3.48 11.32 10.89
N THR A 470 2.19 11.56 11.11
CA THR A 470 1.51 11.22 12.37
C THR A 470 0.73 9.92 12.24
N ILE A 471 0.92 8.97 13.15
CA ILE A 471 0.11 7.74 13.23
C ILE A 471 -0.85 7.86 14.42
N GLN A 472 -2.17 7.75 14.17
CA GLN A 472 -3.19 8.00 15.19
C GLN A 472 -3.71 6.74 15.90
N ASP A 473 -4.29 5.77 15.19
CA ASP A 473 -5.06 4.70 15.84
C ASP A 473 -4.24 3.42 16.04
N ALA A 474 -3.84 2.75 14.96
CA ALA A 474 -3.21 1.44 15.07
C ALA A 474 -2.33 1.04 13.89
N ILE A 475 -1.30 0.25 14.18
CA ILE A 475 -0.50 -0.52 13.24
C ILE A 475 -0.71 -2.00 13.54
N ASN A 476 -1.33 -2.72 12.60
CA ASN A 476 -1.62 -4.14 12.69
C ASN A 476 -0.91 -4.88 11.56
N LEU A 477 0.12 -5.65 11.90
CA LEU A 477 0.82 -6.51 10.94
C LEU A 477 0.59 -7.98 11.30
N GLU A 478 0.11 -8.77 10.34
CA GLU A 478 -0.14 -10.20 10.52
C GLU A 478 0.54 -11.02 9.42
N ALA A 479 1.30 -12.05 9.83
CA ALA A 479 1.78 -13.07 8.92
C ALA A 479 1.53 -14.50 9.43
N SER A 480 1.14 -15.43 8.57
CA SER A 480 0.93 -16.85 8.96
C SER A 480 1.54 -17.87 7.98
N GLY A 481 1.81 -19.10 8.46
CA GLY A 481 2.29 -20.28 7.73
C GLY A 481 3.77 -20.68 7.91
N GLN A 482 4.38 -21.47 7.03
CA GLN A 482 5.60 -22.22 7.41
C GLN A 482 6.85 -21.36 7.68
N ASN A 483 7.07 -20.29 6.89
CA ASN A 483 8.26 -19.41 6.97
C ASN A 483 7.84 -17.94 7.03
N SER A 484 7.04 -17.59 8.03
CA SER A 484 6.42 -16.27 8.10
C SER A 484 7.36 -15.21 8.68
N ASN A 485 7.40 -14.02 8.11
CA ASN A 485 8.25 -12.93 8.58
C ASN A 485 7.48 -11.61 8.56
N VAL A 486 7.53 -10.88 9.68
CA VAL A 486 7.04 -9.50 9.78
C VAL A 486 8.18 -8.57 10.13
N ARG A 487 8.26 -7.44 9.40
CA ARG A 487 9.16 -6.33 9.75
C ARG A 487 8.42 -5.00 9.66
N LEU A 488 8.60 -4.18 10.68
CA LEU A 488 8.15 -2.80 10.77
C LEU A 488 9.35 -1.92 11.05
N ASN A 489 9.65 -1.01 10.12
CA ASN A 489 10.69 -0.01 10.27
C ASN A 489 10.07 1.38 10.13
N LEU A 490 10.27 2.23 11.13
CA LEU A 490 9.71 3.58 11.18
C LEU A 490 10.83 4.59 11.46
N GLU A 491 10.93 5.62 10.63
CA GLU A 491 11.97 6.65 10.70
C GLU A 491 11.33 8.05 10.62
N ASN A 492 11.61 8.92 11.59
CA ASN A 492 11.05 10.28 11.71
C ASN A 492 9.50 10.35 11.75
N VAL A 493 8.88 9.38 12.43
CA VAL A 493 7.42 9.30 12.63
C VAL A 493 7.00 9.94 13.96
N TYR A 494 5.78 10.49 14.05
CA TYR A 494 5.16 10.95 15.30
C TYR A 494 3.94 10.08 15.65
N TYR A 495 3.83 9.59 16.89
CA TYR A 495 2.66 8.84 17.35
C TYR A 495 1.69 9.72 18.15
N ASP A 496 0.40 9.64 17.83
CA ASP A 496 -0.71 10.30 18.54
C ASP A 496 -1.65 9.25 19.17
N VAL A 497 -1.10 8.44 20.09
CA VAL A 497 -1.79 7.36 20.83
C VAL A 497 -2.14 6.15 19.95
N ALA A 498 -1.13 5.60 19.29
CA ALA A 498 -1.30 4.42 18.43
C ALA A 498 -1.00 3.10 19.16
N ASP A 499 -1.76 2.04 18.84
CA ASP A 499 -1.46 0.66 19.19
C ASP A 499 -0.60 -0.02 18.12
N VAL A 500 0.49 -0.70 18.50
CA VAL A 500 1.31 -1.50 17.57
C VAL A 500 1.14 -2.98 17.88
N SER A 501 0.51 -3.72 16.96
CA SER A 501 0.28 -5.17 17.08
C SER A 501 0.92 -5.92 15.91
N ILE A 502 1.91 -6.76 16.23
CA ILE A 502 2.59 -7.65 15.28
C ILE A 502 2.28 -9.10 15.64
N ASN A 503 1.53 -9.81 14.79
CA ASN A 503 1.16 -11.20 14.99
C ASN A 503 1.79 -12.08 13.90
N VAL A 504 2.60 -13.04 14.31
CA VAL A 504 3.21 -14.01 13.40
C VAL A 504 2.84 -15.42 13.84
N SER A 505 2.49 -16.30 12.91
CA SER A 505 2.27 -17.71 13.22
C SER A 505 2.96 -18.61 12.20
N GLY A 506 3.52 -19.73 12.65
CA GLY A 506 4.28 -20.58 11.73
C GLY A 506 5.17 -21.66 12.32
N GLN A 507 5.96 -22.29 11.46
CA GLN A 507 7.04 -23.17 11.91
C GLN A 507 8.27 -22.34 12.22
N SER A 508 8.84 -21.65 11.23
CA SER A 508 9.90 -20.65 11.42
C SER A 508 9.30 -19.26 11.27
N ALA A 509 9.27 -18.49 12.36
CA ALA A 509 8.58 -17.20 12.39
C ALA A 509 9.50 -16.09 12.90
N PHE A 510 9.50 -14.94 12.24
CA PHE A 510 10.33 -13.80 12.63
C PHE A 510 9.47 -12.54 12.71
N ALA A 511 9.68 -11.73 13.75
CA ALA A 511 9.03 -10.44 13.92
C ALA A 511 10.05 -9.40 14.37
N GLN A 512 10.12 -8.28 13.67
CA GLN A 512 10.97 -7.15 14.07
C GLN A 512 10.19 -5.85 14.01
N PHE A 513 10.41 -5.03 15.03
CA PHE A 513 10.00 -3.65 15.11
C PHE A 513 11.25 -2.80 15.34
N SER A 514 11.49 -1.82 14.48
CA SER A 514 12.57 -0.84 14.59
C SER A 514 11.98 0.55 14.45
N ASP A 515 12.28 1.41 15.39
CA ASP A 515 11.63 2.72 15.53
C ASP A 515 12.66 3.80 15.83
N ASP A 516 12.65 4.85 15.02
CA ASP A 516 13.31 6.14 15.23
C ASP A 516 12.22 7.23 15.12
N ALA A 517 11.31 7.24 16.09
CA ALA A 517 10.11 8.08 16.09
C ALA A 517 10.01 8.95 17.35
N GLN A 518 8.92 9.72 17.46
CA GLN A 518 8.57 10.59 18.59
C GLN A 518 7.08 10.45 18.94
N GLY A 519 6.65 10.93 20.10
CA GLY A 519 5.23 11.00 20.47
C GLY A 519 4.80 9.94 21.50
N VAL A 520 3.55 9.50 21.44
CA VAL A 520 2.95 8.58 22.43
C VAL A 520 2.43 7.31 21.75
N ILE A 521 2.98 6.17 22.12
CA ILE A 521 2.49 4.83 21.78
C ILE A 521 1.64 4.33 22.94
N ASP A 522 0.43 3.86 22.66
CA ASP A 522 -0.46 3.33 23.71
C ASP A 522 0.09 1.98 24.18
N SER A 523 0.15 0.98 23.29
CA SER A 523 0.72 -0.33 23.58
C SER A 523 1.53 -0.93 22.43
N ILE A 524 2.49 -1.80 22.75
CA ILE A 524 3.21 -2.63 21.77
C ILE A 524 2.98 -4.11 22.12
N SER A 525 2.43 -4.87 21.18
CA SER A 525 2.21 -6.31 21.32
C SER A 525 2.81 -7.07 20.15
N MET A 526 3.78 -7.93 20.42
CA MET A 526 4.38 -8.82 19.44
C MET A 526 4.15 -10.27 19.86
N ARG A 527 3.47 -11.05 19.01
CA ARG A 527 3.14 -12.45 19.32
C ARG A 527 3.53 -13.38 18.18
N ILE A 528 4.40 -14.33 18.49
CA ILE A 528 4.79 -15.42 17.60
C ILE A 528 4.16 -16.72 18.10
N ASN A 529 3.12 -17.20 17.41
CA ASN A 529 2.47 -18.48 17.68
C ASN A 529 3.10 -19.57 16.81
N GLY A 530 4.24 -20.12 17.24
CA GLY A 530 4.92 -21.19 16.53
C GLY A 530 4.55 -22.59 17.01
N GLU A 531 4.35 -23.53 16.08
CA GLU A 531 4.22 -24.98 16.38
C GLU A 531 5.54 -25.76 16.19
N GLY A 532 6.59 -25.12 15.65
CA GLY A 532 7.93 -25.70 15.62
C GLY A 532 8.95 -24.96 14.76
N GLY A 533 9.94 -24.32 15.38
CA GLY A 533 11.04 -23.60 14.74
C GLY A 533 11.35 -22.27 15.45
N LEU A 534 12.45 -21.63 15.05
CA LEU A 534 12.96 -20.40 15.66
C LEU A 534 11.92 -19.28 15.55
N ALA A 535 11.54 -18.74 16.70
CA ALA A 535 10.71 -17.56 16.84
C ALA A 535 11.60 -16.43 17.35
N ASP A 536 11.77 -15.33 16.63
CA ASP A 536 12.58 -14.19 17.10
C ASP A 536 11.76 -12.92 16.99
N ALA A 537 11.46 -12.34 18.15
CA ALA A 537 10.72 -11.12 18.31
C ALA A 537 11.68 -10.04 18.85
N LYS A 538 11.88 -8.96 18.09
CA LYS A 538 12.80 -7.87 18.48
C LYS A 538 12.17 -6.50 18.34
N ILE A 539 12.35 -5.67 19.37
CA ILE A 539 12.07 -4.25 19.34
C ILE A 539 13.41 -3.53 19.47
N TYR A 540 13.65 -2.57 18.57
CA TYR A 540 14.75 -1.63 18.61
C TYR A 540 14.18 -0.22 18.57
N THR A 541 14.48 0.57 19.60
CA THR A 541 14.16 2.00 19.64
C THR A 541 15.48 2.75 19.72
N ALA A 542 15.84 3.50 18.68
CA ALA A 542 17.14 4.21 18.58
C ALA A 542 16.89 5.66 18.13
N ASN A 543 17.59 6.63 18.74
CA ASN A 543 17.49 8.08 18.48
C ASN A 543 16.14 8.77 18.77
N SER A 544 15.19 8.11 19.43
CA SER A 544 13.88 8.71 19.73
C SER A 544 14.02 9.86 20.75
N GLU A 545 14.01 11.12 20.29
CA GLU A 545 14.18 12.29 21.18
C GLU A 545 13.06 12.42 22.24
N SER A 546 11.90 11.77 22.05
CA SER A 546 10.78 11.78 23.00
C SER A 546 9.66 10.77 22.66
N VAL A 547 9.90 9.47 22.76
CA VAL A 547 8.82 8.46 22.72
C VAL A 547 8.33 8.16 24.14
N SER A 548 7.01 8.12 24.34
CA SER A 548 6.38 7.61 25.55
C SER A 548 5.55 6.38 25.24
N ILE A 549 5.77 5.29 25.96
CA ILE A 549 4.87 4.12 25.96
C ILE A 549 3.97 4.25 27.19
N VAL A 550 2.66 4.03 27.04
CA VAL A 550 1.67 4.23 28.10
C VAL A 550 1.29 2.91 28.76
N ASP A 551 0.58 2.02 28.07
CA ASP A 551 -0.03 0.82 28.65
C ASP A 551 0.96 -0.36 28.80
N GLY A 552 1.84 -0.62 27.82
CA GLY A 552 2.81 -1.72 27.96
C GLY A 552 3.48 -2.24 26.70
N VAL A 553 4.50 -3.08 26.93
CA VAL A 553 5.19 -3.87 25.90
C VAL A 553 5.01 -5.35 26.21
N THR A 554 4.34 -6.08 25.31
CA THR A 554 4.16 -7.53 25.40
C THR A 554 4.89 -8.22 24.25
N ILE A 555 5.80 -9.14 24.56
CA ILE A 555 6.44 -10.03 23.58
C ILE A 555 6.20 -11.47 23.99
N ILE A 556 5.54 -12.26 23.13
CA ILE A 556 5.30 -13.69 23.37
C ILE A 556 5.83 -14.49 22.18
N ALA A 557 6.89 -15.26 22.38
CA ALA A 557 7.43 -16.20 21.40
C ALA A 557 7.10 -17.65 21.79
N GLY A 558 6.51 -18.42 20.88
CA GLY A 558 6.21 -19.85 21.07
C GLY A 558 6.87 -20.70 19.98
N GLY A 559 7.42 -21.86 20.35
CA GLY A 559 8.10 -22.78 19.43
C GLY A 559 9.41 -23.34 20.00
N GLN A 560 10.02 -24.31 19.31
CA GLN A 560 11.38 -24.76 19.62
C GLN A 560 12.38 -23.63 19.30
N ASP A 561 13.39 -23.40 20.14
CA ASP A 561 14.35 -22.30 19.98
C ASP A 561 13.69 -20.91 19.98
N ALA A 562 12.58 -20.74 20.72
CA ALA A 562 11.86 -19.47 20.81
C ALA A 562 12.68 -18.40 21.54
N VAL A 563 12.81 -17.22 20.94
CA VAL A 563 13.53 -16.04 21.41
C VAL A 563 12.58 -14.85 21.47
N GLY A 564 12.36 -14.32 22.68
CA GLY A 564 11.68 -13.03 22.87
C GLY A 564 12.67 -11.98 23.34
N SER A 565 12.95 -10.95 22.56
CA SER A 565 13.93 -9.92 22.95
C SER A 565 13.39 -8.49 22.83
N LEU A 566 13.72 -7.65 23.81
CA LEU A 566 13.45 -6.22 23.81
C LEU A 566 14.79 -5.49 24.02
N TYR A 567 15.18 -4.66 23.05
CA TYR A 567 16.37 -3.82 23.11
C TYR A 567 15.96 -2.35 23.04
N ILE A 568 16.10 -1.66 24.16
CA ILE A 568 15.91 -0.22 24.27
C ILE A 568 17.30 0.38 24.44
N GLU A 569 17.80 1.11 23.43
CA GLU A 569 19.17 1.65 23.41
C GLU A 569 19.17 3.12 22.92
N ASP A 570 19.71 4.05 23.72
CA ASP A 570 20.11 5.37 23.20
C ASP A 570 21.50 5.25 22.53
N VAL A 571 21.54 5.36 21.20
CA VAL A 571 22.77 5.25 20.40
C VAL A 571 23.62 6.54 20.45
N GLN A 572 23.05 7.69 20.84
CA GLN A 572 23.75 8.98 20.78
C GLN A 572 24.29 9.50 22.12
N PHE A 573 23.90 8.89 23.25
CA PHE A 573 24.28 9.35 24.60
C PHE A 573 23.99 10.85 24.82
N ASP A 574 22.96 11.37 24.15
CA ASP A 574 22.67 12.81 24.14
C ASP A 574 21.66 13.22 25.22
N GLY A 575 21.12 12.24 25.95
CA GLY A 575 20.11 12.45 26.98
C GLY A 575 18.68 12.47 26.44
N SER A 576 18.46 11.96 25.23
CA SER A 576 17.12 11.60 24.73
C SER A 576 16.46 10.59 25.69
N SER A 577 15.29 10.95 26.21
CA SER A 577 14.61 10.17 27.24
C SER A 577 13.45 9.38 26.63
N LEU A 578 13.63 8.09 26.35
CA LEU A 578 12.47 7.20 26.25
C LEU A 578 11.74 7.24 27.60
N SER A 579 10.46 7.65 27.59
CA SER A 579 9.66 7.77 28.81
C SER A 579 8.64 6.63 28.91
N LEU A 580 8.92 5.60 29.69
CA LEU A 580 7.93 4.55 29.95
C LEU A 580 7.02 5.06 31.08
N ASN A 581 5.70 5.21 30.90
CA ASN A 581 4.82 5.81 31.92
C ASN A 581 3.56 4.95 32.17
N GLY A 582 3.55 4.21 33.27
CA GLY A 582 2.43 3.32 33.62
C GLY A 582 2.44 2.00 32.85
N SER A 583 3.58 1.66 32.24
CA SER A 583 3.70 0.53 31.32
C SER A 583 4.09 -0.77 32.01
N ASP A 584 3.46 -1.86 31.59
CA ASP A 584 3.89 -3.22 31.92
C ASP A 584 4.84 -3.77 30.83
N ILE A 585 6.01 -4.29 31.21
CA ILE A 585 6.88 -5.04 30.30
C ILE A 585 6.69 -6.54 30.55
N TYR A 586 6.09 -7.24 29.60
CA TYR A 586 5.88 -8.69 29.66
C TYR A 586 6.56 -9.39 28.48
N LEU A 587 7.65 -10.09 28.76
CA LEU A 587 8.37 -10.90 27.79
C LEU A 587 8.24 -12.38 28.14
N GLN A 588 7.85 -13.20 27.18
CA GLN A 588 7.68 -14.63 27.35
C GLN A 588 8.22 -15.41 26.15
N ALA A 589 9.03 -16.43 26.41
CA ALA A 589 9.36 -17.47 25.42
C ALA A 589 8.90 -18.84 25.92
N ASN A 590 8.25 -19.60 25.05
CA ASN A 590 7.67 -20.91 25.36
C ASN A 590 8.19 -21.97 24.39
N GLY A 591 9.15 -22.79 24.85
CA GLY A 591 9.56 -24.01 24.16
C GLY A 591 10.92 -24.55 24.60
N ILE A 592 11.35 -25.65 23.99
CA ILE A 592 12.68 -26.24 24.24
C ILE A 592 13.75 -25.28 23.74
N ASP A 593 14.81 -25.09 24.52
CA ASP A 593 15.94 -24.19 24.21
C ASP A 593 15.46 -22.73 24.00
N SER A 594 14.44 -22.31 24.74
CA SER A 594 13.89 -20.95 24.66
C SER A 594 14.76 -19.93 25.41
N SER A 595 14.80 -18.70 24.89
CA SER A 595 15.49 -17.58 25.55
C SER A 595 14.65 -16.31 25.55
N VAL A 596 14.79 -15.51 26.60
CA VAL A 596 14.24 -14.17 26.68
C VAL A 596 15.36 -13.22 27.08
N ASN A 597 15.48 -12.09 26.37
CA ASN A 597 16.47 -11.07 26.67
C ASN A 597 15.81 -9.69 26.75
N LEU A 598 15.90 -9.06 27.91
CA LEU A 598 15.56 -7.65 28.10
C LEU A 598 16.87 -6.86 28.21
N SER A 599 17.01 -5.80 27.43
CA SER A 599 18.08 -4.82 27.58
C SER A 599 17.48 -3.43 27.54
N ILE A 600 17.65 -2.66 28.62
CA ILE A 600 17.25 -1.27 28.72
C ILE A 600 18.49 -0.47 29.06
N ASP A 601 18.89 0.43 28.17
CA ASP A 601 20.02 1.35 28.38
C ASP A 601 19.50 2.79 28.27
N TYR A 602 19.74 3.61 29.31
CA TYR A 602 19.40 5.05 29.36
C TYR A 602 17.92 5.43 29.17
N ALA A 603 16.97 4.63 29.66
CA ALA A 603 15.55 5.02 29.72
C ALA A 603 15.23 5.96 30.90
N GLN A 604 14.10 6.68 30.85
CA GLN A 604 13.53 7.43 31.99
C GLN A 604 12.03 7.11 32.12
N GLY A 605 11.38 7.50 33.22
CA GLY A 605 9.93 7.30 33.42
C GLY A 605 9.58 6.21 34.45
N LYS A 606 8.27 5.96 34.63
CA LYS A 606 7.67 5.06 35.63
C LYS A 606 7.13 3.77 34.99
N LEU A 607 7.63 2.61 35.42
CA LEU A 607 7.06 1.30 35.07
C LEU A 607 6.19 0.72 36.19
N ASP A 608 5.11 0.06 35.80
CA ASP A 608 4.21 -0.63 36.72
C ASP A 608 4.71 -2.07 37.01
N SER A 609 5.25 -2.80 36.03
CA SER A 609 5.86 -4.13 36.25
C SER A 609 6.87 -4.53 35.17
N ILE A 610 7.82 -5.40 35.53
CA ILE A 610 8.70 -6.10 34.57
C ILE A 610 8.61 -7.59 34.81
N ARG A 611 8.21 -8.35 33.79
CA ARG A 611 8.09 -9.80 33.88
C ARG A 611 8.71 -10.47 32.66
N VAL A 612 9.73 -11.28 32.90
CA VAL A 612 10.54 -11.98 31.89
C VAL A 612 10.46 -13.48 32.18
N VAL A 613 9.90 -14.26 31.25
CA VAL A 613 9.59 -15.67 31.48
C VAL A 613 10.07 -16.54 30.33
N ALA A 614 11.02 -17.44 30.58
CA ALA A 614 11.44 -18.45 29.60
C ALA A 614 10.99 -19.84 30.08
N ASN A 615 10.04 -20.49 29.41
CA ASN A 615 9.47 -21.75 29.88
C ASN A 615 10.00 -22.97 29.11
N ASN A 616 10.04 -24.12 29.81
CA ASN A 616 10.47 -25.46 29.36
C ASN A 616 12.00 -25.71 29.38
N ASN A 617 12.44 -26.84 28.81
CA ASN A 617 13.83 -27.34 28.89
C ASN A 617 14.86 -26.34 28.35
N SER A 618 16.01 -26.23 29.01
CA SER A 618 17.14 -25.37 28.61
C SER A 618 16.77 -23.90 28.44
N SER A 619 15.85 -23.40 29.27
CA SER A 619 15.34 -22.04 29.15
C SER A 619 16.26 -21.00 29.81
N ASN A 620 16.44 -19.86 29.14
CA ASN A 620 17.27 -18.76 29.64
C ASN A 620 16.45 -17.46 29.69
N ALA A 621 16.37 -16.83 30.85
CA ALA A 621 15.78 -15.50 31.02
C ALA A 621 16.88 -14.53 31.44
N SER A 622 17.10 -13.46 30.67
CA SER A 622 18.05 -12.41 31.03
C SER A 622 17.42 -11.03 30.96
N ALA A 623 17.81 -10.16 31.89
CA ALA A 623 17.46 -8.76 31.90
C ALA A 623 18.69 -7.92 32.31
N PHE A 624 18.99 -6.91 31.51
CA PHE A 624 20.04 -5.93 31.75
C PHE A 624 19.37 -4.55 31.76
N ILE A 625 19.48 -3.85 32.88
CA ILE A 625 18.89 -2.53 33.08
C ILE A 625 20.03 -1.60 33.47
N ASN A 626 20.38 -0.67 32.60
CA ASN A 626 21.51 0.24 32.77
C ASN A 626 21.04 1.70 32.60
N GLY A 627 21.43 2.57 33.52
CA GLY A 627 21.18 4.02 33.47
C GLY A 627 20.28 4.56 34.59
N ASP A 628 20.21 5.90 34.69
CA ASP A 628 19.46 6.69 35.69
C ASP A 628 17.92 6.52 35.59
N ILE A 629 17.42 5.30 35.64
CA ILE A 629 16.00 4.98 35.52
C ILE A 629 15.33 5.20 36.89
N SER A 630 14.21 5.91 36.95
CA SER A 630 13.42 6.13 38.18
C SER A 630 12.11 5.35 38.15
N LEU A 631 12.13 4.08 38.57
CA LEU A 631 10.97 3.22 38.60
C LEU A 631 10.12 3.49 39.84
N GLN A 632 8.98 4.17 39.66
CA GLN A 632 8.05 4.49 40.75
C GLN A 632 6.80 3.59 40.69
N ASN A 633 6.44 2.94 41.81
CA ASN A 633 5.33 1.98 41.95
C ASN A 633 5.50 0.63 41.22
N LEU A 634 6.73 0.15 41.09
CA LEU A 634 7.00 -1.19 40.54
C LEU A 634 6.28 -2.27 41.35
N SER A 635 5.23 -2.87 40.80
CA SER A 635 4.54 -3.94 41.50
C SER A 635 5.45 -5.15 41.69
N ASP A 636 6.08 -5.67 40.63
CA ASP A 636 7.04 -6.77 40.70
C ASP A 636 8.07 -6.71 39.56
N ILE A 637 9.32 -7.10 39.84
CA ILE A 637 10.26 -7.61 38.82
C ILE A 637 10.35 -9.13 38.99
N ASN A 638 10.01 -9.89 37.94
CA ASN A 638 10.02 -11.35 37.99
C ASN A 638 10.71 -11.98 36.78
N LEU A 639 11.84 -12.63 37.03
CA LEU A 639 12.51 -13.51 36.05
C LEU A 639 12.24 -14.95 36.44
N THR A 640 11.53 -15.70 35.58
CA THR A 640 11.21 -17.12 35.81
C THR A 640 11.73 -17.98 34.66
N THR A 641 12.45 -19.06 34.97
CA THR A 641 12.71 -20.14 34.01
C THR A 641 11.95 -21.43 34.32
N GLY A 642 11.66 -22.22 33.28
CA GLY A 642 10.85 -23.43 33.40
C GLY A 642 11.63 -24.63 33.94
N PRO A 643 10.94 -25.61 34.57
CA PRO A 643 11.57 -26.80 35.12
C PRO A 643 12.30 -27.57 34.01
N PHE A 644 13.45 -28.16 34.31
CA PHE A 644 14.27 -29.14 33.55
C PHE A 644 15.57 -28.61 32.88
N ASN A 645 16.66 -29.38 33.02
CA ASN A 645 18.04 -29.25 32.48
C ASN A 645 18.52 -27.84 32.03
N ASN A 646 19.57 -27.29 32.68
CA ASN A 646 20.26 -26.04 32.30
C ASN A 646 19.36 -24.81 32.22
N ALA A 647 18.65 -24.49 33.29
CA ALA A 647 17.83 -23.28 33.39
C ALA A 647 18.66 -22.11 33.95
N SER A 648 18.65 -20.93 33.32
CA SER A 648 19.38 -19.77 33.84
C SER A 648 18.55 -18.49 33.87
N ALA A 649 18.55 -17.80 35.02
CA ALA A 649 17.94 -16.48 35.17
C ALA A 649 19.00 -15.45 35.60
N LEU A 650 19.19 -14.40 34.80
CA LEU A 650 20.23 -13.38 35.00
C LEU A 650 19.58 -12.00 35.05
N LEU A 651 19.78 -11.26 36.12
CA LEU A 651 19.40 -9.85 36.20
C LEU A 651 20.63 -9.03 36.59
N ALA A 652 20.96 -8.05 35.76
CA ALA A 652 21.96 -7.04 36.06
C ALA A 652 21.29 -5.66 36.05
N ILE A 653 21.51 -4.89 37.11
CA ILE A 653 20.98 -3.54 37.27
C ILE A 653 22.15 -2.61 37.60
N ASP A 654 22.27 -1.49 36.88
CA ASP A 654 23.27 -0.44 37.11
C ASP A 654 22.56 0.93 37.04
N GLY A 655 22.63 1.74 38.11
CA GLY A 655 22.11 3.12 38.14
C GLY A 655 20.60 3.29 38.42
N LEU A 656 19.94 2.32 39.05
CA LEU A 656 18.49 2.31 39.21
C LEU A 656 17.99 3.00 40.50
N THR A 657 17.04 3.93 40.35
CA THR A 657 16.23 4.45 41.46
C THR A 657 14.86 3.78 41.49
N ILE A 658 14.54 3.03 42.55
CA ILE A 658 13.21 2.45 42.75
C ILE A 658 12.49 3.16 43.89
N GLU A 659 11.31 3.72 43.63
CA GLU A 659 10.41 4.27 44.66
C GLU A 659 9.20 3.34 44.82
N ASP A 660 9.05 2.71 45.99
CA ASP A 660 7.89 1.89 46.37
C ASP A 660 7.65 0.62 45.50
N ALA A 661 8.68 -0.19 45.23
CA ALA A 661 8.48 -1.47 44.54
C ALA A 661 8.04 -2.62 45.45
N SER A 662 6.97 -3.37 45.15
CA SER A 662 6.46 -4.41 46.07
C SER A 662 7.33 -5.67 46.21
N ASN A 663 7.95 -6.21 45.15
CA ASN A 663 8.96 -7.28 45.28
C ASN A 663 9.93 -7.30 44.08
N LEU A 664 11.16 -7.78 44.32
CA LEU A 664 12.08 -8.18 43.26
C LEU A 664 12.38 -9.67 43.42
N SER A 665 12.01 -10.47 42.42
CA SER A 665 12.10 -11.93 42.44
C SER A 665 12.80 -12.50 41.20
N ILE A 666 13.74 -13.42 41.41
CA ILE A 666 14.41 -14.17 40.35
C ILE A 666 14.33 -15.64 40.72
N PHE A 667 13.79 -16.44 39.82
CA PHE A 667 13.55 -17.85 40.02
C PHE A 667 14.03 -18.67 38.83
N ALA A 668 14.87 -19.67 39.11
CA ALA A 668 15.16 -20.72 38.15
C ALA A 668 14.88 -22.09 38.76
N ASP A 669 14.23 -22.98 38.01
CA ASP A 669 13.99 -24.36 38.41
C ASP A 669 14.46 -25.32 37.31
N GLY A 670 15.27 -26.32 37.64
CA GLY A 670 15.75 -27.29 36.66
C GLY A 670 16.85 -28.19 37.17
N THR A 671 17.24 -29.24 36.42
CA THR A 671 18.25 -30.19 36.90
C THR A 671 19.56 -29.50 37.27
N ASP A 672 19.98 -28.54 36.44
CA ASP A 672 21.06 -27.61 36.69
C ASP A 672 20.44 -26.21 36.58
N ALA A 673 20.25 -25.52 37.71
CA ALA A 673 19.60 -24.21 37.78
C ALA A 673 20.58 -23.15 38.26
N PHE A 674 20.65 -22.02 37.56
CA PHE A 674 21.51 -20.90 37.90
C PHE A 674 20.69 -19.61 37.98
N THR A 675 20.77 -18.91 39.11
CA THR A 675 20.28 -17.53 39.24
C THR A 675 21.41 -16.60 39.64
N ASN A 676 21.46 -15.45 38.98
CA ASN A 676 22.38 -14.37 39.34
C ASN A 676 21.65 -13.04 39.31
N LEU A 677 21.76 -12.34 40.43
CA LEU A 677 21.38 -10.95 40.57
C LEU A 677 22.64 -10.14 40.83
N ASN A 678 22.96 -9.24 39.92
CA ASN A 678 23.95 -8.19 40.14
C ASN A 678 23.24 -6.83 40.17
N ILE A 679 23.49 -6.06 41.23
CA ILE A 679 22.98 -4.71 41.36
C ILE A 679 24.13 -3.81 41.78
N ASP A 680 24.47 -2.85 40.93
CA ASP A 680 25.49 -1.83 41.11
C ASP A 680 24.82 -0.43 41.14
N ASP A 681 25.40 0.54 41.86
CA ASP A 681 24.94 1.93 42.01
C ASP A 681 23.44 2.08 42.38
N LEU A 682 23.10 1.53 43.54
CA LEU A 682 21.72 1.39 44.00
C LEU A 682 21.18 2.60 44.76
N ASN A 683 20.04 3.16 44.32
CA ASN A 683 19.28 4.18 45.08
C ASN A 683 17.82 3.76 45.26
N ILE A 684 17.54 2.79 46.13
CA ILE A 684 16.18 2.21 46.25
C ILE A 684 15.50 2.52 47.58
N ASN A 685 14.30 3.08 47.54
CA ASN A 685 13.40 3.14 48.69
C ASN A 685 12.41 1.95 48.71
N PHE A 686 12.76 0.80 49.30
CA PHE A 686 11.83 -0.32 49.51
C PHE A 686 11.04 -0.14 50.81
N ASN A 687 9.98 0.67 50.80
CA ASN A 687 9.06 0.72 51.93
C ASN A 687 8.22 -0.58 52.03
N ASN A 688 8.71 -1.58 52.78
CA ASN A 688 8.05 -2.86 53.15
C ASN A 688 8.17 -4.04 52.17
N ASN A 689 9.27 -4.16 51.41
CA ASN A 689 9.37 -5.15 50.33
C ASN A 689 10.63 -6.05 50.38
N ASP A 690 10.46 -7.32 49.97
CA ASP A 690 11.48 -8.37 50.06
C ASP A 690 12.18 -8.63 48.72
N LEU A 691 13.50 -8.81 48.76
CA LEU A 691 14.32 -9.31 47.66
C LEU A 691 14.38 -10.84 47.71
N TYR A 692 14.07 -11.53 46.61
CA TYR A 692 14.04 -12.99 46.55
C TYR A 692 14.84 -13.52 45.35
N VAL A 693 15.95 -14.23 45.60
CA VAL A 693 16.75 -14.92 44.58
C VAL A 693 16.72 -16.40 44.86
N GLN A 694 16.14 -17.21 43.97
CA GLN A 694 15.97 -18.64 44.19
C GLN A 694 16.38 -19.49 42.98
N ALA A 695 17.16 -20.54 43.25
CA ALA A 695 17.44 -21.62 42.31
C ALA A 695 16.95 -22.96 42.88
N GLY A 696 16.21 -23.75 42.12
CA GLY A 696 15.73 -25.09 42.48
C GLY A 696 16.23 -26.15 41.49
N GLY A 697 16.75 -27.29 41.96
CA GLY A 697 17.33 -28.28 41.04
C GLY A 697 18.02 -29.48 41.66
N ASN A 698 18.72 -30.28 40.85
CA ASN A 698 19.70 -31.24 41.40
C ASN A 698 20.99 -30.51 41.74
N SER A 699 21.48 -29.68 40.82
CA SER A 699 22.57 -28.71 41.03
C SER A 699 21.96 -27.31 40.95
N ALA A 700 21.93 -26.58 42.06
CA ALA A 700 21.26 -25.28 42.15
C ALA A 700 22.23 -24.22 42.65
N VAL A 701 22.39 -23.12 41.90
CA VAL A 701 23.23 -22.00 42.31
C VAL A 701 22.40 -20.73 42.32
N ALA A 702 22.25 -20.11 43.49
CA ALA A 702 21.65 -18.80 43.67
C ALA A 702 22.72 -17.80 44.09
N SER A 703 22.86 -16.71 43.34
CA SER A 703 23.89 -15.69 43.60
C SER A 703 23.31 -14.28 43.60
N LEU A 704 23.73 -13.49 44.59
CA LEU A 704 23.38 -12.09 44.76
C LEU A 704 24.66 -11.28 44.99
N LEU A 705 24.83 -10.21 44.23
CA LEU A 705 25.76 -9.12 44.49
C LEU A 705 24.95 -7.82 44.56
N LEU A 706 25.01 -7.16 45.71
CA LEU A 706 24.53 -5.80 45.92
C LEU A 706 25.76 -4.94 46.21
N ALA A 707 26.03 -3.95 45.37
CA ALA A 707 27.12 -3.00 45.57
C ALA A 707 26.61 -1.56 45.42
N ASP A 708 27.16 -0.66 46.23
CA ASP A 708 26.98 0.79 46.13
C ASP A 708 28.36 1.44 46.09
N ASP A 709 28.73 2.03 44.94
CA ASP A 709 30.01 2.72 44.76
C ASP A 709 29.92 4.21 45.12
N ASN A 710 28.74 4.72 45.50
CA ASN A 710 28.54 6.12 45.85
C ASN A 710 28.96 6.41 47.30
N GLU A 711 30.21 6.90 47.48
CA GLU A 711 30.77 7.33 48.79
C GLU A 711 29.99 8.49 49.48
N THR A 712 28.89 8.98 48.92
CA THR A 712 28.07 10.05 49.50
C THR A 712 26.91 9.49 50.31
N SER A 713 26.99 9.68 51.63
CA SER A 713 26.14 9.17 52.72
C SER A 713 24.64 9.58 52.70
N SER A 714 23.98 9.68 51.55
CA SER A 714 22.60 10.18 51.44
C SER A 714 21.65 9.37 50.55
N GLY A 715 22.09 8.24 49.99
CA GLY A 715 21.25 7.35 49.17
C GLY A 715 20.82 6.06 49.88
N LEU A 716 20.74 6.03 51.22
CA LEU A 716 20.46 4.81 51.97
C LEU A 716 19.06 4.30 51.63
N GLY A 717 19.03 3.28 50.79
CA GLY A 717 17.85 2.50 50.54
C GLY A 717 17.56 1.57 51.70
N ILE A 718 16.32 1.58 52.18
CA ILE A 718 15.84 0.68 53.24
C ILE A 718 15.27 -0.57 52.56
N LEU A 719 15.85 -1.75 52.80
CA LEU A 719 15.32 -3.06 52.37
C LEU A 719 14.54 -3.73 53.51
N SER A 720 13.34 -4.27 53.31
CA SER A 720 12.64 -4.99 54.41
C SER A 720 13.07 -6.46 54.56
N GLY A 721 13.77 -7.01 53.57
CA GLY A 721 14.28 -8.37 53.63
C GLY A 721 15.04 -8.78 52.37
N ILE A 722 15.97 -9.71 52.54
CA ILE A 722 16.73 -10.36 51.47
C ILE A 722 16.67 -11.87 51.72
N THR A 723 16.29 -12.64 50.71
CA THR A 723 16.37 -14.09 50.73
C THR A 723 17.09 -14.59 49.49
N VAL A 724 18.18 -15.32 49.68
CA VAL A 724 18.91 -16.04 48.63
C VAL A 724 18.83 -17.53 48.95
N GLU A 725 18.20 -18.31 48.08
CA GLU A 725 17.88 -19.70 48.35
C GLU A 725 18.25 -20.63 47.19
N ALA A 726 19.11 -21.61 47.46
CA ALA A 726 19.38 -22.72 46.55
C ALA A 726 18.79 -24.01 47.13
N LEU A 727 17.92 -24.67 46.38
CA LEU A 727 17.26 -25.92 46.76
C LEU A 727 17.73 -27.04 45.84
N GLY A 728 18.42 -28.07 46.35
CA GLY A 728 18.83 -29.18 45.48
C GLY A 728 19.69 -30.26 46.12
N GLU A 729 20.23 -31.21 45.35
CA GLU A 729 21.18 -32.20 45.88
C GLU A 729 22.54 -31.53 46.17
N ASP A 730 23.04 -30.77 45.20
CA ASP A 730 24.23 -29.93 45.26
C ASP A 730 23.77 -28.45 45.17
N ALA A 731 23.53 -27.82 46.31
CA ALA A 731 22.98 -26.46 46.37
C ALA A 731 24.06 -25.44 46.77
N SER A 732 24.16 -24.29 46.11
CA SER A 732 25.05 -23.20 46.49
C SER A 732 24.30 -21.87 46.50
N ALA A 733 24.24 -21.22 47.65
CA ALA A 733 23.65 -19.90 47.81
C ALA A 733 24.73 -18.91 48.23
N VAL A 734 24.94 -17.86 47.44
CA VAL A 734 25.96 -16.84 47.70
C VAL A 734 25.32 -15.46 47.68
N ALA A 735 25.49 -14.71 48.75
CA ALA A 735 25.10 -13.30 48.81
C ALA A 735 26.30 -12.45 49.21
N VAL A 736 26.57 -11.40 48.44
CA VAL A 736 27.58 -10.37 48.76
C VAL A 736 26.88 -9.03 48.80
N ILE A 737 27.00 -8.36 49.93
CA ILE A 737 26.45 -7.03 50.18
C ILE A 737 27.63 -6.10 50.41
N ALA A 738 27.79 -5.08 49.56
CA ALA A 738 28.89 -4.14 49.59
C ALA A 738 28.39 -2.69 49.53
N GLY A 739 29.05 -1.77 50.24
CA GLY A 739 28.71 -0.33 50.24
C GLY A 739 27.87 0.11 51.45
N SER A 740 27.10 1.21 51.29
CA SER A 740 26.25 1.78 52.34
C SER A 740 24.78 1.38 52.12
N ILE A 741 24.32 0.28 52.72
CA ILE A 741 22.98 -0.28 52.50
C ILE A 741 22.24 -0.43 53.85
N GLU A 742 20.99 0.02 53.94
CA GLU A 742 20.14 -0.15 55.13
C GLU A 742 19.18 -1.34 54.94
N ILE A 743 19.15 -2.30 55.88
CA ILE A 743 18.26 -3.47 55.85
C ILE A 743 17.46 -3.53 57.15
N ASN A 744 16.13 -3.41 57.04
CA ASN A 744 15.15 -3.36 58.12
C ASN A 744 14.26 -4.62 58.14
N GLY A 745 14.86 -5.82 58.13
CA GLY A 745 14.18 -7.11 58.32
C GLY A 745 15.04 -8.35 58.05
N ASN A 746 14.52 -9.44 57.47
CA ASN A 746 15.27 -10.72 57.46
C ASN A 746 16.33 -10.78 56.35
N LEU A 747 17.56 -11.24 56.66
CA LEU A 747 18.59 -11.59 55.69
C LEU A 747 18.83 -13.11 55.75
N MET A 748 18.34 -13.84 54.75
CA MET A 748 18.39 -15.30 54.70
C MET A 748 19.22 -15.75 53.50
N VAL A 749 20.21 -16.62 53.73
CA VAL A 749 21.00 -17.29 52.69
C VAL A 749 20.96 -18.79 52.95
N ASN A 750 20.19 -19.52 52.17
CA ASN A 750 19.91 -20.94 52.42
C ASN A 750 20.40 -21.79 51.24
N ALA A 751 21.20 -22.81 51.52
CA ALA A 751 21.60 -23.84 50.56
C ALA A 751 21.08 -25.20 51.04
N LEU A 752 19.82 -25.51 50.74
CA LEU A 752 19.12 -26.67 51.26
C LEU A 752 19.32 -27.87 50.35
N GLY A 753 20.30 -28.73 50.71
CA GLY A 753 20.65 -29.92 49.94
C GLY A 753 21.45 -31.00 50.66
N GLN A 754 21.83 -32.06 49.95
CA GLN A 754 22.74 -33.09 50.50
C GLN A 754 24.15 -32.50 50.67
N SER A 755 24.59 -31.72 49.68
CA SER A 755 25.86 -30.97 49.62
C SER A 755 25.57 -29.47 49.44
N GLY A 756 25.16 -28.78 50.52
CA GLY A 756 24.78 -27.36 50.47
C GLY A 756 25.90 -26.40 50.89
N ASP A 757 26.22 -25.39 50.09
CA ASP A 757 27.17 -24.31 50.46
C ASP A 757 26.46 -22.96 50.52
N ALA A 758 26.30 -22.40 51.71
CA ALA A 758 25.70 -21.08 51.92
C ALA A 758 26.77 -20.06 52.35
N VAL A 759 26.96 -18.99 51.58
CA VAL A 759 27.96 -17.95 51.83
C VAL A 759 27.31 -16.58 51.87
N LEU A 760 27.52 -15.85 52.95
CA LEU A 760 27.13 -14.45 53.09
C LEU A 760 28.36 -13.59 53.37
N GLY A 761 28.62 -12.60 52.52
CA GLY A 761 29.65 -11.59 52.72
C GLY A 761 29.05 -10.20 52.86
N ILE A 762 29.45 -9.46 53.89
CA ILE A 762 29.03 -8.06 54.12
C ILE A 762 30.29 -7.18 54.19
N PHE A 763 30.40 -6.20 53.29
CA PHE A 763 31.60 -5.38 53.09
C PHE A 763 31.25 -3.88 52.97
N GLY A 764 31.45 -3.10 54.04
CA GLY A 764 31.08 -1.67 54.08
C GLY A 764 30.09 -1.35 55.19
N SER A 765 29.61 -0.11 55.29
CA SER A 765 28.67 0.29 56.35
C SER A 765 27.24 -0.14 56.03
N ALA A 766 26.91 -1.39 56.31
CA ALA A 766 25.53 -1.87 56.28
C ALA A 766 24.82 -1.52 57.61
N ASP A 767 23.76 -0.72 57.55
CA ASP A 767 22.90 -0.45 58.70
C ASP A 767 21.84 -1.55 58.79
N LEU A 768 21.89 -2.38 59.83
CA LEU A 768 21.07 -3.60 59.95
C LEU A 768 20.10 -3.44 61.14
N ASP A 769 18.94 -2.81 60.94
CA ASP A 769 17.92 -2.65 61.99
C ASP A 769 16.97 -3.88 62.04
N ASN A 770 16.83 -4.50 63.21
CA ASN A 770 15.97 -5.67 63.47
C ASN A 770 16.27 -6.92 62.62
N VAL A 771 17.49 -7.08 62.11
CA VAL A 771 17.82 -8.15 61.16
C VAL A 771 17.98 -9.52 61.81
N ASN A 772 17.34 -10.54 61.23
CA ASN A 772 17.69 -11.95 61.48
C ASN A 772 18.59 -12.43 60.34
N ILE A 773 19.82 -12.81 60.66
CA ILE A 773 20.73 -13.43 59.69
C ILE A 773 20.58 -14.94 59.83
N ASN A 774 20.09 -15.62 58.79
CA ASN A 774 20.04 -17.08 58.73
C ASN A 774 20.89 -17.59 57.58
N VAL A 775 21.97 -18.31 57.90
CA VAL A 775 22.79 -19.01 56.90
C VAL A 775 22.68 -20.50 57.16
N SER A 776 21.96 -21.22 56.30
CA SER A 776 21.66 -22.64 56.53
C SER A 776 22.13 -23.54 55.40
N SER A 777 22.65 -24.72 55.77
CA SER A 777 23.08 -25.74 54.81
C SER A 777 22.76 -27.16 55.30
N GLY A 778 22.47 -28.09 54.38
CA GLY A 778 21.88 -29.41 54.71
C GLY A 778 22.83 -30.49 55.28
N ASN A 779 22.43 -31.76 55.18
CA ASN A 779 22.67 -32.74 56.27
C ASN A 779 23.96 -33.60 56.24
N GLU A 780 24.81 -33.63 55.19
CA GLU A 780 25.95 -34.58 55.19
C GLU A 780 27.34 -34.02 54.77
N ASP A 781 27.45 -33.00 53.92
CA ASP A 781 28.75 -32.38 53.51
C ASP A 781 28.67 -30.84 53.36
N ALA A 782 27.71 -30.21 54.04
CA ALA A 782 27.35 -28.82 53.81
C ALA A 782 28.26 -27.81 54.54
N SER A 783 28.43 -26.61 53.99
CA SER A 783 29.16 -25.51 54.63
C SER A 783 28.33 -24.24 54.71
N ALA A 784 28.53 -23.50 55.80
CA ALA A 784 27.92 -22.20 56.01
C ALA A 784 29.02 -21.21 56.43
N LEU A 785 29.17 -20.13 55.67
CA LEU A 785 30.21 -19.12 55.86
C LEU A 785 29.62 -17.71 55.93
N LEU A 786 29.94 -17.01 57.02
CA LEU A 786 29.68 -15.58 57.17
C LEU A 786 31.02 -14.82 57.18
N ILE A 787 31.15 -13.83 56.29
CA ILE A 787 32.33 -12.95 56.19
C ILE A 787 31.89 -11.50 56.46
N ILE A 788 32.59 -10.82 57.37
CA ILE A 788 32.39 -9.39 57.64
C ILE A 788 33.72 -8.66 57.41
N GLY A 789 33.73 -7.72 56.46
CA GLY A 789 34.92 -6.98 56.02
C GLY A 789 35.45 -5.92 57.00
N GLU A 790 36.65 -5.38 56.72
CA GLU A 790 37.41 -4.43 57.58
C GLU A 790 36.68 -3.08 57.82
N ASP A 791 35.82 -2.66 56.89
CA ASP A 791 34.95 -1.48 56.99
C ASP A 791 33.48 -1.83 57.27
N GLY A 792 33.21 -3.11 57.55
CA GLY A 792 31.92 -3.65 57.98
C GLY A 792 31.53 -3.17 59.38
N ILE A 793 30.98 -1.97 59.50
CA ILE A 793 30.36 -1.53 60.77
C ILE A 793 28.91 -1.99 60.76
N VAL A 794 28.65 -3.08 61.48
CA VAL A 794 27.32 -3.42 61.95
C VAL A 794 27.12 -2.65 63.26
N ASP A 795 26.31 -1.59 63.27
CA ASP A 795 26.07 -0.83 64.50
C ASP A 795 25.25 -1.67 65.51
N ASP A 796 25.67 -1.62 66.78
CA ASP A 796 25.47 -2.65 67.83
C ASP A 796 24.06 -2.67 68.45
N SER A 797 23.10 -1.89 67.93
CA SER A 797 21.80 -1.74 68.60
C SER A 797 20.70 -2.70 68.17
N ASP A 798 20.75 -3.32 66.98
CA ASP A 798 19.50 -3.83 66.38
C ASP A 798 19.56 -5.21 65.65
N ILE A 799 20.67 -5.97 65.67
CA ILE A 799 20.62 -7.40 65.23
C ILE A 799 19.90 -8.26 66.27
N ASN A 800 18.79 -8.89 65.85
CA ASN A 800 17.97 -9.73 66.72
C ASN A 800 18.55 -11.13 66.94
N ASN A 801 19.06 -11.76 65.86
CA ASN A 801 19.56 -13.13 65.90
C ASN A 801 20.50 -13.42 64.72
N ILE A 802 21.60 -14.12 64.98
CA ILE A 802 22.45 -14.72 63.93
C ILE A 802 22.38 -16.23 64.13
N VAL A 803 21.74 -16.90 63.18
CA VAL A 803 21.61 -18.36 63.13
C VAL A 803 22.46 -18.84 61.97
N VAL A 804 23.47 -19.64 62.28
CA VAL A 804 24.20 -20.40 61.27
C VAL A 804 24.00 -21.87 61.56
N GLU A 805 23.19 -22.53 60.74
CA GLU A 805 22.77 -23.92 60.92
C GLU A 805 23.39 -24.81 59.84
N THR A 806 24.17 -25.79 60.25
CA THR A 806 24.74 -26.80 59.36
C THR A 806 24.98 -28.09 60.13
N ASP A 807 24.75 -29.23 59.49
CA ASP A 807 25.19 -30.54 60.01
C ASP A 807 26.66 -30.84 59.63
N GLY A 808 27.29 -29.96 58.84
CA GLY A 808 28.69 -30.04 58.37
C GLY A 808 29.64 -29.06 59.06
N SER A 809 30.34 -28.20 58.30
CA SER A 809 31.38 -27.30 58.82
C SER A 809 30.94 -25.84 58.88
N LEU A 810 31.12 -25.21 60.05
CA LEU A 810 30.81 -23.81 60.32
C LEU A 810 32.09 -22.97 60.38
N SER A 811 32.11 -21.85 59.66
CA SER A 811 33.18 -20.84 59.77
C SER A 811 32.60 -19.43 59.82
N ILE A 812 33.10 -18.61 60.75
CA ILE A 812 32.83 -17.16 60.82
C ILE A 812 34.18 -16.47 60.70
N ASP A 813 34.37 -15.66 59.66
CA ASP A 813 35.60 -14.91 59.40
C ASP A 813 35.37 -13.41 59.56
N LEU A 814 35.98 -12.82 60.59
CA LEU A 814 35.85 -11.41 60.96
C LEU A 814 37.08 -10.65 60.44
N ASN A 815 37.27 -10.65 59.12
CA ASN A 815 38.47 -10.18 58.42
C ASN A 815 38.72 -8.66 58.60
N GLY A 816 39.06 -8.23 59.81
CA GLY A 816 39.20 -6.84 60.24
C GLY A 816 37.96 -6.24 60.92
N GLY A 817 36.76 -6.77 60.66
CA GLY A 817 35.49 -6.30 61.25
C GLY A 817 35.29 -6.71 62.72
N SER A 818 34.38 -6.02 63.43
CA SER A 818 34.03 -6.33 64.82
C SER A 818 32.63 -6.92 64.91
N LEU A 819 32.49 -8.16 65.38
CA LEU A 819 31.21 -8.76 65.72
C LEU A 819 30.98 -8.63 67.24
N TYR A 820 30.05 -7.76 67.63
CA TYR A 820 29.60 -7.65 69.02
C TYR A 820 28.36 -8.53 69.22
N LEU A 821 28.53 -9.65 69.95
CA LEU A 821 27.42 -10.51 70.34
C LEU A 821 27.08 -10.22 71.81
N ASN A 822 25.95 -9.56 72.05
CA ASN A 822 25.40 -9.38 73.40
C ASN A 822 24.21 -10.34 73.57
N GLY A 823 24.26 -11.16 74.61
CA GLY A 823 23.34 -12.29 74.81
C GLY A 823 21.95 -11.94 75.28
#